data_AF-A0A0N9IC33-F1
#
_entry.id   AF-A0A0N9IC33-F1
#
_cell.length_a   1.000
_cell.length_b   1.000
_cell.length_c   1.000
_cell.angle_alpha   90.00
_cell.angle_beta   90.00
_cell.angle_gamma   90.00
#
_symmetry.space_group_name_H-M   'P 1'
#
loop_
_entity.id
_entity.type
_entity.pdbx_description
1 polymer ?
#
loop_
_entity_poly.entity_id
_entity_poly.type
_entity_poly.pdbx_seq_one_letter_code
_entity_poly.pdbx_strand_id
1 'polypeptide(L)'
;MTDALRLAQSLIKPVVQAVVSDRRQRDQRARSLSELVNVTVFDDYKRRKFTREIEAMCDSVAERLELFCSGEWRGLAEAERDLAVEAVVGTFAAADLSDAAFFEVDADPAKLARYLHSSVAERALPPLSEAGEALYNRLLAESCTIYTQISVHLASFTPRGVAESLSRLSELRVQVEQIMDRLPTRSLDAPAGTAQDGEFLRRYLAYVSSTLDHIELFGVHTRNFRPQTSLSVAYVSLTVSAGVRHSDSDRVPDEDLPDVSSLRVEQALAHTSRTLLIGEPGSGKTTLLQWLAITAARDAFKADLADWNGLVPFFVRLRGHAGGRLPHPEQYLDSIGCPFAALMPPGWAHRVLAAGQALLLVDGVDELPVSERGAVREWIRNLLRTYPDNRVVMTARPGAAAPAWLQNELFVTASLERMSPQDIRELITFWHAAIRGAGHLPCADHELPGYERALLAKLDTSTPLQTLATSPLLCALLCALNLDQHTALPPDRMGIYAAALDMLLERRDVERRIPSHDNTSLGIRNKIHLLQYLAWRLSLNNRTELTRADAVKRVAERLATLALPAGNAESIVDSLVQRSGVVRQPAVDRIDFVHRTFQEYLTGAEAAEHGDVGLLVDRAHLDAWRETVILAAGHANKPVRHELLTGLLDRADAEPRNARALRLLAAACLETAGPLDVDLRDRIDDCLTKLVPPRRSSEAKSLASIGHTLLRHVPHDLSGMTEAQAKAMVETIALVGGDEALRMLSQYARNAPGRVQRRLVEMGTYFDPAEYADHVITHLHEFLERPFINSAAELAACRLVDGLRDIDVLQLNHADSLDVVADLPPIRKLWAHGTFTDLTPLSGRHDLEFLTLWARNRLTGLDVLAQLKSLKHLLIELNGLADIEFVRQLTGLVELRLDGIDEVRDFGPLAALDNLVTLSLEKPKAMTSWEPLRDVVSLSHLKIIGRHVPRGGLAQLGKMLPHLRQLSFTHTRWLSDLEPLALFEHLTFLQLSYAPVTTIEPLRRLTDLQVLDLNCHKIDDLAVLSALPNLMTVYIREPVAHLSPVVIGTKDTTVHVPDARTARRWRQVPGQAARIRVGGR
;
A
#
# COMPACT_ATOMS: atom_id res chain seq x y z
N MET A 1 -64.19 -40.47 -11.01
CA MET A 1 -63.48 -40.33 -9.71
C MET A 1 -62.39 -41.37 -9.42
N THR A 2 -62.50 -42.67 -9.73
CA THR A 2 -61.49 -43.68 -9.29
C THR A 2 -60.15 -43.69 -10.05
N ASP A 3 -60.09 -43.18 -11.29
CA ASP A 3 -58.89 -43.29 -12.14
C ASP A 3 -58.03 -42.02 -12.15
N ALA A 4 -58.65 -40.84 -12.14
CA ALA A 4 -57.96 -39.56 -11.97
C ALA A 4 -57.23 -39.48 -10.61
N LEU A 5 -57.84 -40.03 -9.54
CA LEU A 5 -57.23 -40.11 -8.22
C LEU A 5 -55.99 -41.03 -8.22
N ARG A 6 -56.05 -42.15 -8.94
CA ARG A 6 -54.90 -43.07 -9.07
C ARG A 6 -53.73 -42.43 -9.81
N LEU A 7 -54.01 -41.67 -10.88
CA LEU A 7 -52.98 -40.91 -11.59
C LEU A 7 -52.39 -39.81 -10.71
N ALA A 8 -53.23 -39.04 -10.01
CA ALA A 8 -52.77 -38.02 -9.05
C ALA A 8 -51.85 -38.61 -7.96
N GLN A 9 -52.24 -39.75 -7.38
CA GLN A 9 -51.42 -40.47 -6.39
C GLN A 9 -50.08 -40.93 -6.99
N SER A 10 -50.06 -41.40 -8.24
CA SER A 10 -48.83 -41.82 -8.91
C SER A 10 -47.88 -40.65 -9.21
N LEU A 11 -48.40 -39.43 -9.43
CA LEU A 11 -47.61 -38.22 -9.66
C LEU A 11 -47.03 -37.65 -8.36
N ILE A 12 -47.79 -37.70 -7.28
CA ILE A 12 -47.40 -37.12 -5.98
C ILE A 12 -46.48 -38.06 -5.19
N LYS A 13 -46.59 -39.38 -5.39
CA LYS A 13 -45.76 -40.36 -4.66
C LYS A 13 -44.24 -40.13 -4.79
N PRO A 14 -43.65 -39.92 -5.98
CA PRO A 14 -42.21 -39.67 -6.10
C PRO A 14 -41.77 -38.34 -5.46
N VAL A 15 -42.62 -37.31 -5.55
CA VAL A 15 -42.41 -36.00 -4.92
C VAL A 15 -42.33 -36.15 -3.40
N VAL A 16 -43.27 -36.87 -2.80
CA VAL A 16 -43.29 -37.15 -1.35
C VAL A 16 -42.10 -38.01 -0.95
N GLN A 17 -41.70 -39.00 -1.75
CA GLN A 17 -40.49 -39.78 -1.51
C GLN A 17 -39.23 -38.90 -1.45
N ALA A 18 -39.09 -37.92 -2.34
CA ALA A 18 -37.93 -37.01 -2.37
C ALA A 18 -37.86 -36.07 -1.15
N VAL A 19 -39.03 -35.72 -0.57
CA VAL A 19 -39.14 -34.95 0.69
C VAL A 19 -38.79 -35.83 1.90
N VAL A 20 -39.21 -37.10 1.88
CA VAL A 20 -39.07 -38.05 3.00
C VAL A 20 -37.66 -38.67 3.07
N SER A 21 -36.97 -38.81 1.93
CA SER A 21 -35.66 -39.45 1.87
C SER A 21 -34.56 -38.56 2.45
N ASP A 22 -34.42 -38.57 3.78
CA ASP A 22 -33.13 -38.32 4.42
C ASP A 22 -32.25 -39.57 4.30
N ARG A 23 -30.95 -39.34 4.13
CA ARG A 23 -29.94 -40.27 3.61
C ARG A 23 -30.04 -41.70 4.17
N ARG A 24 -30.43 -42.65 3.31
CA ARG A 24 -30.15 -44.11 3.27
C ARG A 24 -31.42 -44.97 3.22
N GLN A 25 -31.84 -45.39 2.01
CA GLN A 25 -32.16 -46.79 1.64
C GLN A 25 -32.94 -46.82 0.32
N ARG A 26 -32.48 -47.63 -0.64
CA ARG A 26 -33.13 -47.87 -1.96
C ARG A 26 -34.45 -48.67 -1.87
N ASP A 27 -34.81 -49.21 -0.71
CA ASP A 27 -35.99 -50.09 -0.51
C ASP A 27 -37.34 -49.35 -0.41
N GLN A 28 -37.38 -48.02 -0.55
CA GLN A 28 -38.61 -47.24 -0.33
C GLN A 28 -39.54 -47.12 -1.55
N ARG A 29 -39.10 -47.51 -2.76
CA ARG A 29 -39.91 -47.40 -3.99
C ARG A 29 -41.19 -48.25 -3.96
N ALA A 30 -41.21 -49.35 -3.20
CA ALA A 30 -42.34 -50.29 -3.12
C ALA A 30 -43.44 -49.95 -2.09
N ARG A 31 -43.22 -48.97 -1.20
CA ARG A 31 -44.18 -48.63 -0.12
C ARG A 31 -45.38 -47.82 -0.65
N SER A 32 -46.54 -47.97 -0.01
CA SER A 32 -47.73 -47.14 -0.27
C SER A 32 -47.54 -45.70 0.25
N LEU A 33 -48.31 -44.74 -0.26
CA LEU A 33 -48.29 -43.33 0.21
C LEU A 33 -48.55 -43.24 1.73
N SER A 34 -49.47 -44.03 2.25
CA SER A 34 -49.78 -44.14 3.69
C SER A 34 -48.61 -44.67 4.52
N GLU A 35 -47.82 -45.61 3.98
CA GLU A 35 -46.64 -46.15 4.65
C GLU A 35 -45.46 -45.18 4.64
N LEU A 36 -45.28 -44.40 3.57
CA LEU A 36 -44.23 -43.38 3.47
C LEU A 36 -44.39 -42.29 4.54
N VAL A 37 -45.63 -41.87 4.80
CA VAL A 37 -45.96 -40.89 5.86
C VAL A 37 -45.72 -41.45 7.27
N ASN A 38 -45.83 -42.77 7.46
CA ASN A 38 -45.60 -43.43 8.75
C ASN A 38 -44.11 -43.60 9.11
N VAL A 39 -43.20 -43.48 8.14
CA VAL A 39 -41.75 -43.70 8.32
C VAL A 39 -41.02 -42.43 8.76
N THR A 40 -41.59 -41.27 8.49
CA THR A 40 -41.09 -39.98 8.95
C THR A 40 -41.45 -39.69 10.40
N VAL A 41 -40.46 -39.26 11.20
CA VAL A 41 -40.62 -38.90 12.63
C VAL A 41 -41.43 -37.59 12.76
N PHE A 42 -42.76 -37.69 12.64
CA PHE A 42 -43.70 -36.62 12.95
C PHE A 42 -44.51 -36.95 14.21
N ASP A 43 -44.73 -35.95 15.05
CA ASP A 43 -45.76 -35.96 16.11
C ASP A 43 -47.16 -36.18 15.50
N ASP A 44 -48.08 -36.83 16.22
CA ASP A 44 -49.37 -37.33 15.72
C ASP A 44 -50.22 -36.23 15.06
N TYR A 45 -50.13 -35.00 15.56
CA TYR A 45 -50.82 -33.85 14.98
C TYR A 45 -50.23 -33.43 13.62
N LYS A 46 -48.89 -33.38 13.50
CA LYS A 46 -48.19 -33.04 12.26
C LYS A 46 -48.38 -34.13 11.21
N ARG A 47 -48.41 -35.40 11.62
CA ARG A 47 -48.73 -36.53 10.74
C ARG A 47 -50.11 -36.36 10.10
N ARG A 48 -51.14 -36.12 10.90
CA ARG A 48 -52.51 -35.89 10.39
C ARG A 48 -52.61 -34.66 9.48
N LYS A 49 -51.91 -33.58 9.81
CA LYS A 49 -51.87 -32.37 8.96
C LYS A 49 -51.20 -32.65 7.61
N PHE A 50 -50.05 -33.32 7.61
CA PHE A 50 -49.32 -33.68 6.39
C PHE A 50 -50.10 -34.68 5.52
N THR A 51 -50.75 -35.68 6.11
CA THR A 51 -51.64 -36.59 5.37
C THR A 51 -52.78 -35.83 4.69
N ARG A 52 -53.43 -34.90 5.40
CA ARG A 52 -54.50 -34.06 4.82
C ARG A 52 -54.01 -33.15 3.69
N GLU A 53 -52.80 -32.60 3.80
CA GLU A 53 -52.20 -31.79 2.74
C GLU A 53 -51.90 -32.63 1.49
N ILE A 54 -51.39 -33.86 1.65
CA ILE A 54 -51.18 -34.80 0.55
C ILE A 54 -52.51 -35.21 -0.09
N GLU A 55 -53.52 -35.55 0.72
CA GLU A 55 -54.87 -35.90 0.23
C GLU A 55 -55.49 -34.72 -0.54
N ALA A 56 -55.44 -33.50 0.01
CA ALA A 56 -55.94 -32.30 -0.66
C ALA A 56 -55.20 -31.99 -1.98
N MET A 57 -53.88 -32.23 -2.04
CA MET A 57 -53.12 -32.13 -3.30
C MET A 57 -53.54 -33.21 -4.30
N CYS A 58 -53.74 -34.46 -3.86
CA CYS A 58 -54.24 -35.54 -4.71
C CYS A 58 -55.63 -35.21 -5.26
N ASP A 59 -56.53 -34.69 -4.43
CA ASP A 59 -57.89 -34.30 -4.82
C ASP A 59 -57.86 -33.15 -5.83
N SER A 60 -57.04 -32.13 -5.61
CA SER A 60 -56.92 -30.99 -6.55
C SER A 60 -56.32 -31.40 -7.90
N VAL A 61 -55.30 -32.26 -7.89
CA VAL A 61 -54.72 -32.81 -9.13
C VAL A 61 -55.72 -33.73 -9.83
N ALA A 62 -56.45 -34.57 -9.09
CA ALA A 62 -57.48 -35.45 -9.64
C ALA A 62 -58.64 -34.66 -10.27
N GLU A 63 -59.11 -33.60 -9.62
CA GLU A 63 -60.16 -32.72 -10.14
C GLU A 63 -59.71 -32.04 -11.44
N ARG A 64 -58.47 -31.53 -11.49
CA ARG A 64 -57.89 -30.92 -12.69
C ARG A 64 -57.77 -31.92 -13.84
N LEU A 65 -57.31 -33.14 -13.57
CA LEU A 65 -57.20 -34.21 -14.56
C LEU A 65 -58.58 -34.72 -15.02
N GLU A 66 -59.58 -34.76 -14.14
CA GLU A 66 -60.95 -35.17 -14.47
C GLU A 66 -61.68 -34.12 -15.33
N LEU A 67 -61.48 -32.82 -15.05
CA LEU A 67 -61.89 -31.72 -15.93
C LEU A 67 -61.22 -31.81 -17.31
N PHE A 68 -59.93 -32.12 -17.34
CA PHE A 68 -59.17 -32.27 -18.58
C PHE A 68 -59.71 -33.43 -19.44
N CYS A 69 -59.91 -34.61 -18.85
CA CYS A 69 -60.43 -35.80 -19.53
C CYS A 69 -61.91 -35.67 -19.95
N SER A 70 -62.75 -34.95 -19.19
CA SER A 70 -64.19 -34.79 -19.47
C SER A 70 -64.52 -33.67 -20.48
N GLY A 71 -63.58 -32.75 -20.72
CA GLY A 71 -63.71 -31.65 -21.67
C GLY A 71 -63.38 -32.03 -23.12
N GLU A 72 -62.15 -32.50 -23.37
CA GLU A 72 -61.61 -32.67 -24.73
C GLU A 72 -62.01 -33.99 -25.42
N TRP A 73 -62.41 -35.04 -24.67
CA TRP A 73 -62.54 -36.42 -25.20
C TRP A 73 -63.87 -37.12 -24.89
N ARG A 74 -64.99 -36.40 -24.95
CA ARG A 74 -66.34 -36.93 -24.64
C ARG A 74 -66.80 -38.13 -25.51
N GLY A 75 -66.22 -38.29 -26.70
CA GLY A 75 -66.60 -39.34 -27.66
C GLY A 75 -65.86 -40.67 -27.52
N LEU A 76 -64.81 -40.75 -26.69
CA LEU A 76 -64.06 -41.99 -26.47
C LEU A 76 -64.85 -42.97 -25.57
N ALA A 77 -64.75 -44.27 -25.79
CA ALA A 77 -65.33 -45.25 -24.86
C ALA A 77 -64.65 -45.16 -23.49
N GLU A 78 -65.42 -45.33 -22.41
CA GLU A 78 -64.90 -45.25 -21.03
C GLU A 78 -63.70 -46.19 -20.81
N ALA A 79 -63.80 -47.42 -21.32
CA ALA A 79 -62.72 -48.41 -21.27
C ALA A 79 -61.41 -47.97 -21.98
N GLU A 80 -61.48 -47.19 -23.06
CA GLU A 80 -60.27 -46.68 -23.73
C GLU A 80 -59.62 -45.52 -22.96
N ARG A 81 -60.41 -44.70 -22.28
CA ARG A 81 -59.89 -43.63 -21.42
C ARG A 81 -59.16 -44.23 -20.21
N ASP A 82 -59.74 -45.27 -19.62
CA ASP A 82 -59.14 -45.97 -18.49
C ASP A 82 -57.81 -46.61 -18.87
N LEU A 83 -57.72 -47.23 -20.06
CA LEU A 83 -56.46 -47.78 -20.59
C LEU A 83 -55.40 -46.70 -20.84
N ALA A 84 -55.78 -45.52 -21.35
CA ALA A 84 -54.85 -44.42 -21.55
C ALA A 84 -54.32 -43.84 -20.22
N VAL A 85 -55.19 -43.72 -19.20
CA VAL A 85 -54.80 -43.31 -17.85
C VAL A 85 -53.86 -44.34 -17.22
N GLU A 86 -54.17 -45.63 -17.35
CA GLU A 86 -53.34 -46.72 -16.84
C GLU A 86 -51.96 -46.76 -17.51
N ALA A 87 -51.88 -46.47 -18.81
CA ALA A 87 -50.62 -46.34 -19.53
C ALA A 87 -49.74 -45.17 -19.02
N VAL A 88 -50.34 -44.01 -18.71
CA VAL A 88 -49.60 -42.87 -18.11
C VAL A 88 -49.12 -43.21 -16.71
N VAL A 89 -49.95 -43.85 -15.88
CA VAL A 89 -49.55 -44.33 -14.54
C VAL A 89 -48.38 -45.30 -14.64
N GLY A 90 -48.45 -46.27 -15.56
CA GLY A 90 -47.36 -47.23 -15.81
C GLY A 90 -46.07 -46.55 -16.27
N THR A 91 -46.18 -45.48 -17.08
CA THR A 91 -45.03 -44.68 -17.55
C THR A 91 -44.32 -44.00 -16.37
N PHE A 92 -45.06 -43.28 -15.53
CA PHE A 92 -44.50 -42.59 -14.36
C PHE A 92 -43.97 -43.56 -13.31
N ALA A 93 -44.61 -44.70 -13.09
CA ALA A 93 -44.17 -45.69 -12.12
C ALA A 93 -42.85 -46.39 -12.51
N ALA A 94 -42.56 -46.46 -13.82
CA ALA A 94 -41.38 -47.13 -14.35
C ALA A 94 -40.17 -46.21 -14.60
N ALA A 95 -40.39 -44.91 -14.70
CA ALA A 95 -39.34 -43.95 -15.05
C ALA A 95 -38.43 -43.58 -13.87
N ASP A 96 -37.18 -43.21 -14.18
CA ASP A 96 -36.31 -42.60 -13.17
C ASP A 96 -36.63 -41.11 -13.05
N LEU A 97 -37.30 -40.76 -11.96
CA LEU A 97 -37.66 -39.38 -11.59
C LEU A 97 -36.76 -38.89 -10.44
N SER A 98 -35.50 -39.29 -10.45
CA SER A 98 -34.52 -38.85 -9.47
C SER A 98 -34.12 -37.39 -9.68
N ASP A 99 -33.64 -36.72 -8.63
CA ASP A 99 -33.15 -35.33 -8.72
C ASP A 99 -32.11 -35.18 -9.85
N ALA A 100 -31.24 -36.16 -10.05
CA ALA A 100 -30.22 -36.15 -11.10
C ALA A 100 -30.85 -36.14 -12.51
N ALA A 101 -31.79 -37.05 -12.79
CA ALA A 101 -32.50 -37.11 -14.06
C ALA A 101 -33.33 -35.84 -14.31
N PHE A 102 -33.90 -35.26 -13.25
CA PHE A 102 -34.69 -34.03 -13.32
C PHE A 102 -33.82 -32.78 -13.61
N PHE A 103 -32.59 -32.71 -13.07
CA PHE A 103 -31.65 -31.63 -13.37
C PHE A 103 -30.97 -31.78 -14.74
N GLU A 104 -30.77 -33.00 -15.24
CA GLU A 104 -30.28 -33.23 -16.62
C GLU A 104 -31.24 -32.66 -17.68
N VAL A 105 -32.55 -32.69 -17.41
CA VAL A 105 -33.57 -32.09 -18.28
C VAL A 105 -33.89 -30.64 -17.91
N ASP A 106 -33.05 -29.98 -17.12
CA ASP A 106 -33.19 -28.58 -16.66
C ASP A 106 -34.52 -28.28 -15.96
N ALA A 107 -35.13 -29.28 -15.31
CA ALA A 107 -36.48 -29.17 -14.74
C ALA A 107 -37.54 -28.66 -15.74
N ASP A 108 -37.32 -28.83 -17.05
CA ASP A 108 -38.23 -28.39 -18.10
C ASP A 108 -39.29 -29.48 -18.36
N PRO A 109 -40.59 -29.15 -18.24
CA PRO A 109 -41.67 -30.14 -18.36
C PRO A 109 -41.79 -30.75 -19.77
N ALA A 110 -41.41 -30.01 -20.82
CA ALA A 110 -41.43 -30.51 -22.20
C ALA A 110 -40.21 -31.39 -22.52
N LYS A 111 -39.06 -31.13 -21.89
CA LYS A 111 -37.91 -32.05 -21.95
C LYS A 111 -38.18 -33.32 -21.15
N LEU A 112 -38.79 -33.20 -19.98
CA LEU A 112 -39.21 -34.34 -19.15
C LEU A 112 -40.21 -35.23 -19.90
N ALA A 113 -41.22 -34.65 -20.54
CA ALA A 113 -42.18 -35.43 -21.34
C ALA A 113 -41.49 -36.21 -22.46
N ARG A 114 -40.51 -35.62 -23.16
CA ARG A 114 -39.71 -36.32 -24.19
C ARG A 114 -38.85 -37.42 -23.61
N TYR A 115 -38.22 -37.18 -22.47
CA TYR A 115 -37.44 -38.18 -21.75
C TYR A 115 -38.31 -39.39 -21.36
N LEU A 116 -39.48 -39.13 -20.78
CA LEU A 116 -40.44 -40.19 -20.40
C LEU A 116 -41.01 -40.91 -21.62
N HIS A 117 -41.29 -40.21 -22.70
CA HIS A 117 -41.74 -40.85 -23.94
C HIS A 117 -40.64 -41.74 -24.55
N SER A 118 -39.37 -41.34 -24.47
CA SER A 118 -38.24 -42.14 -24.97
C SER A 118 -38.00 -43.41 -24.15
N SER A 119 -38.23 -43.38 -22.83
CA SER A 119 -38.11 -44.55 -21.96
C SER A 119 -39.26 -45.54 -22.10
N VAL A 120 -40.41 -45.10 -22.61
CA VAL A 120 -41.57 -45.94 -22.93
C VAL A 120 -41.45 -46.60 -24.31
N ALA A 121 -40.74 -46.01 -25.27
CA ALA A 121 -40.56 -46.61 -26.61
C ALA A 121 -39.92 -48.02 -26.59
N GLU A 122 -39.24 -48.40 -25.50
CA GLU A 122 -38.71 -49.76 -25.27
C GLU A 122 -39.74 -50.75 -24.68
N ARG A 123 -40.93 -50.29 -24.25
CA ARG A 123 -42.00 -51.10 -23.65
C ARG A 123 -43.29 -51.00 -24.48
N ALA A 124 -43.89 -52.14 -24.80
CA ALA A 124 -45.14 -52.17 -25.54
C ALA A 124 -46.26 -51.47 -24.75
N LEU A 125 -46.74 -50.33 -25.26
CA LEU A 125 -47.98 -49.69 -24.80
C LEU A 125 -49.16 -50.66 -25.00
N PRO A 126 -50.21 -50.60 -24.16
CA PRO A 126 -51.47 -51.29 -24.43
C PRO A 126 -51.99 -50.92 -25.83
N PRO A 127 -52.70 -51.81 -26.54
CA PRO A 127 -53.26 -51.51 -27.85
C PRO A 127 -54.35 -50.43 -27.72
N LEU A 128 -53.95 -49.16 -27.85
CA LEU A 128 -54.83 -48.00 -27.87
C LEU A 128 -55.24 -47.70 -29.31
N SER A 129 -56.46 -47.19 -29.51
CA SER A 129 -56.83 -46.58 -30.79
C SER A 129 -56.06 -45.28 -31.02
N GLU A 130 -56.06 -44.77 -32.26
CA GLU A 130 -55.41 -43.50 -32.61
C GLU A 130 -55.85 -42.33 -31.71
N ALA A 131 -57.13 -42.33 -31.32
CA ALA A 131 -57.67 -41.34 -30.39
C ALA A 131 -57.25 -41.59 -28.92
N GLY A 132 -57.07 -42.86 -28.52
CA GLY A 132 -56.50 -43.22 -27.22
C GLY A 132 -55.01 -42.88 -27.08
N GLU A 133 -54.23 -43.02 -28.15
CA GLU A 133 -52.81 -42.64 -28.19
C GLU A 133 -52.62 -41.11 -28.13
N ALA A 134 -53.50 -40.36 -28.81
CA ALA A 134 -53.55 -38.91 -28.68
C ALA A 134 -53.86 -38.45 -27.25
N LEU A 135 -54.82 -39.13 -26.59
CA LEU A 135 -55.13 -38.88 -25.18
C LEU A 135 -53.94 -39.21 -24.26
N TYR A 136 -53.26 -40.35 -24.46
CA TYR A 136 -52.05 -40.73 -23.71
C TYR A 136 -50.96 -39.65 -23.79
N ASN A 137 -50.59 -39.24 -25.01
CA ASN A 137 -49.51 -38.26 -25.22
C ASN A 137 -49.82 -36.91 -24.58
N ARG A 138 -51.08 -36.47 -24.68
CA ARG A 138 -51.52 -35.20 -24.10
C ARG A 138 -51.58 -35.28 -22.57
N LEU A 139 -52.11 -36.37 -22.03
CA LEU A 139 -52.22 -36.61 -20.60
C LEU A 139 -50.83 -36.76 -19.95
N LEU A 140 -49.88 -37.39 -20.63
CA LEU A 140 -48.49 -37.50 -20.20
C LEU A 140 -47.82 -36.11 -20.09
N ALA A 141 -48.01 -35.25 -21.10
CA ALA A 141 -47.45 -33.89 -21.11
C ALA A 141 -48.03 -33.01 -19.98
N GLU A 142 -49.34 -33.07 -19.76
CA GLU A 142 -49.99 -32.33 -18.66
C GLU A 142 -49.52 -32.88 -17.30
N SER A 143 -49.37 -34.20 -17.19
CA SER A 143 -48.85 -34.86 -15.98
C SER A 143 -47.41 -34.43 -15.66
N CYS A 144 -46.53 -34.30 -16.67
CA CYS A 144 -45.17 -33.78 -16.51
C CYS A 144 -45.17 -32.32 -16.03
N THR A 145 -46.08 -31.50 -16.56
CA THR A 145 -46.22 -30.09 -16.17
C THR A 145 -46.62 -29.98 -14.70
N ILE A 146 -47.60 -30.77 -14.27
CA ILE A 146 -48.06 -30.83 -12.88
C ILE A 146 -46.92 -31.32 -11.98
N TYR A 147 -46.22 -32.38 -12.36
CA TYR A 147 -45.08 -32.92 -11.61
C TYR A 147 -43.97 -31.89 -11.42
N THR A 148 -43.56 -31.19 -12.48
CA THR A 148 -42.52 -30.14 -12.42
C THR A 148 -42.93 -29.00 -11.50
N GLN A 149 -44.18 -28.52 -11.61
CA GLN A 149 -44.69 -27.44 -10.76
C GLN A 149 -44.64 -27.82 -9.28
N ILE A 150 -45.10 -29.02 -8.95
CA ILE A 150 -45.08 -29.50 -7.56
C ILE A 150 -43.63 -29.62 -7.07
N SER A 151 -42.73 -30.21 -7.86
CA SER A 151 -41.33 -30.43 -7.49
C SER A 151 -40.55 -29.13 -7.26
N VAL A 152 -40.72 -28.12 -8.12
CA VAL A 152 -40.01 -26.83 -8.01
C VAL A 152 -40.49 -26.01 -6.80
N HIS A 153 -41.77 -26.14 -6.43
CA HIS A 153 -42.34 -25.42 -5.28
C HIS A 153 -42.08 -26.09 -3.92
N LEU A 154 -41.38 -27.23 -3.89
CA LEU A 154 -40.94 -27.84 -2.63
C LEU A 154 -39.81 -27.05 -1.97
N ALA A 155 -39.92 -26.82 -0.66
CA ALA A 155 -38.90 -26.11 0.12
C ALA A 155 -37.50 -26.77 0.10
N SER A 156 -37.42 -28.08 -0.19
CA SER A 156 -36.16 -28.83 -0.31
C SER A 156 -35.48 -28.70 -1.67
N PHE A 157 -36.18 -28.18 -2.71
CA PHE A 157 -35.66 -28.07 -4.07
C PHE A 157 -34.76 -26.84 -4.24
N THR A 158 -35.14 -25.69 -3.68
CA THR A 158 -34.44 -24.40 -3.84
C THR A 158 -32.96 -24.45 -3.45
N PRO A 159 -32.57 -24.99 -2.27
CA PRO A 159 -31.15 -25.08 -1.89
C PRO A 159 -30.34 -26.01 -2.81
N ARG A 160 -30.97 -27.08 -3.34
CA ARG A 160 -30.33 -28.05 -4.24
C ARG A 160 -30.12 -27.44 -5.64
N GLY A 161 -31.11 -26.72 -6.17
CA GLY A 161 -31.00 -26.02 -7.45
C GLY A 161 -29.94 -24.92 -7.47
N VAL A 162 -29.73 -24.23 -6.34
CA VAL A 162 -28.64 -23.24 -6.17
C VAL A 162 -27.26 -23.93 -6.21
N ALA A 163 -27.10 -25.07 -5.53
CA ALA A 163 -25.85 -25.82 -5.51
C ALA A 163 -25.46 -26.33 -6.92
N GLU A 164 -26.43 -26.86 -7.67
CA GLU A 164 -26.21 -27.31 -9.06
C GLU A 164 -25.86 -26.14 -10.00
N SER A 165 -26.54 -24.99 -9.86
CA SER A 165 -26.25 -23.79 -10.65
C SER A 165 -24.84 -23.26 -10.40
N LEU A 166 -24.39 -23.28 -9.14
CA LEU A 166 -23.03 -22.88 -8.76
C LEU A 166 -21.97 -23.86 -9.32
N SER A 167 -22.27 -25.16 -9.35
CA SER A 167 -21.39 -26.17 -9.94
C SER A 167 -21.19 -25.95 -11.44
N ARG A 168 -22.29 -25.76 -12.19
CA ARG A 168 -22.24 -25.49 -13.65
C ARG A 168 -21.54 -24.17 -13.98
N LEU A 169 -21.77 -23.10 -13.19
CA LEU A 169 -21.06 -21.83 -13.37
C LEU A 169 -19.55 -21.96 -13.12
N SER A 170 -19.17 -22.79 -12.15
CA SER A 170 -17.75 -23.08 -11.86
C SER A 170 -17.07 -23.83 -13.01
N GLU A 171 -17.74 -24.79 -13.63
CA GLU A 171 -17.23 -25.48 -14.82
C GLU A 171 -17.12 -24.56 -16.04
N LEU A 172 -18.11 -23.69 -16.25
CA LEU A 172 -18.09 -22.69 -17.32
C LEU A 172 -16.91 -21.73 -17.18
N ARG A 173 -16.61 -21.27 -15.95
CA ARG A 173 -15.44 -20.45 -15.68
C ARG A 173 -14.15 -21.13 -16.13
N VAL A 174 -13.97 -22.41 -15.78
CA VAL A 174 -12.78 -23.19 -16.17
C VAL A 174 -12.67 -23.30 -17.70
N GLN A 175 -13.79 -23.50 -18.41
CA GLN A 175 -13.80 -23.57 -19.86
C GLN A 175 -13.48 -22.20 -20.51
N VAL A 176 -14.01 -21.10 -19.97
CA VAL A 176 -13.71 -19.75 -20.46
C VAL A 176 -12.24 -19.38 -20.23
N GLU A 177 -11.67 -19.71 -19.06
CA GLU A 177 -10.24 -19.54 -18.79
C GLU A 177 -9.38 -20.32 -19.80
N GLN A 178 -9.74 -21.58 -20.11
CA GLN A 178 -9.05 -22.39 -21.12
C GLN A 178 -9.17 -21.85 -22.56
N ILE A 179 -10.28 -21.18 -22.90
CA ILE A 179 -10.48 -20.54 -24.22
C ILE A 179 -9.67 -19.25 -24.30
N MET A 180 -9.66 -18.45 -23.24
CA MET A 180 -8.86 -17.21 -23.15
C MET A 180 -7.37 -17.49 -23.27
N ASP A 181 -6.88 -18.60 -22.71
CA ASP A 181 -5.48 -19.05 -22.85
C ASP A 181 -5.11 -19.46 -24.29
N ARG A 182 -6.09 -19.81 -25.13
CA ARG A 182 -5.87 -20.30 -26.50
C ARG A 182 -6.04 -19.23 -27.59
N LEU A 183 -6.46 -18.02 -27.25
CA LEU A 183 -6.63 -16.93 -28.21
C LEU A 183 -5.36 -16.06 -28.32
N PRO A 184 -4.68 -16.01 -29.49
CA PRO A 184 -3.60 -15.07 -29.72
C PRO A 184 -4.16 -13.66 -29.97
N THR A 185 -3.88 -12.69 -29.08
CA THR A 185 -4.19 -11.27 -29.27
C THR A 185 -3.21 -10.62 -30.24
N ARG A 186 -3.26 -10.99 -31.52
CA ARG A 186 -2.63 -10.19 -32.57
C ARG A 186 -3.48 -8.94 -32.79
N SER A 187 -2.95 -7.78 -32.40
CA SER A 187 -3.55 -6.51 -32.80
C SER A 187 -3.34 -6.32 -34.30
N LEU A 188 -4.43 -6.43 -35.08
CA LEU A 188 -4.42 -6.28 -36.53
C LEU A 188 -4.12 -4.83 -36.98
N ASP A 189 -4.22 -3.87 -36.04
CA ASP A 189 -4.04 -2.43 -36.26
C ASP A 189 -2.69 -1.89 -35.74
N ALA A 190 -1.78 -2.76 -35.30
CA ALA A 190 -0.50 -2.36 -34.71
C ALA A 190 0.54 -1.93 -35.78
N PRO A 191 1.27 -0.80 -35.58
CA PRO A 191 2.36 -0.38 -36.47
C PRO A 191 3.38 -1.49 -36.72
N ALA A 192 3.98 -1.52 -37.92
CA ALA A 192 4.96 -2.54 -38.30
C ALA A 192 6.07 -2.70 -37.23
N GLY A 193 6.22 -3.91 -36.69
CA GLY A 193 7.19 -4.22 -35.62
C GLY A 193 6.64 -4.21 -34.18
N THR A 194 5.38 -3.81 -33.96
CA THR A 194 4.75 -3.76 -32.61
C THR A 194 3.69 -4.84 -32.37
N ALA A 195 3.41 -5.68 -33.38
CA ALA A 195 2.35 -6.71 -33.32
C ALA A 195 2.57 -7.79 -32.24
N GLN A 196 3.80 -7.93 -31.74
CA GLN A 196 4.17 -8.91 -30.70
C GLN A 196 4.32 -8.28 -29.30
N ASP A 197 4.18 -6.95 -29.18
CA ASP A 197 4.43 -6.22 -27.92
C ASP A 197 3.50 -6.69 -26.79
N GLY A 198 2.22 -6.91 -27.10
CA GLY A 198 1.23 -7.36 -26.13
C GLY A 198 1.41 -8.83 -25.68
N GLU A 199 1.85 -9.70 -26.59
CA GLU A 199 2.18 -11.09 -26.26
C GLU A 199 3.44 -11.16 -25.38
N PHE A 200 4.48 -10.41 -25.76
CA PHE A 200 5.70 -10.30 -24.99
C PHE A 200 5.45 -9.69 -23.61
N LEU A 201 4.66 -8.61 -23.52
CA LEU A 201 4.30 -7.97 -22.25
C LEU A 201 3.62 -8.97 -21.30
N ARG A 202 2.58 -9.70 -21.76
CA ARG A 202 1.90 -10.71 -20.91
C ARG A 202 2.86 -11.78 -20.42
N ARG A 203 3.73 -12.29 -21.30
CA ARG A 203 4.74 -13.29 -20.94
C ARG A 203 5.77 -12.74 -19.94
N TYR A 204 6.18 -11.48 -20.10
CA TYR A 204 7.08 -10.80 -19.20
C TYR A 204 6.45 -10.56 -17.82
N LEU A 205 5.22 -10.03 -17.75
CA LEU A 205 4.52 -9.81 -16.47
C LEU A 205 4.28 -11.13 -15.73
N ALA A 206 3.89 -12.20 -16.43
CA ALA A 206 3.77 -13.53 -15.84
C ALA A 206 5.09 -14.02 -15.25
N TYR A 207 6.20 -13.82 -15.97
CA TYR A 207 7.55 -14.18 -15.50
C TYR A 207 7.99 -13.34 -14.29
N VAL A 208 7.73 -12.02 -14.27
CA VAL A 208 8.04 -11.15 -13.13
C VAL A 208 7.23 -11.58 -11.91
N SER A 209 5.93 -11.80 -12.08
CA SER A 209 5.01 -12.29 -11.05
C SER A 209 5.47 -13.62 -10.49
N SER A 210 5.85 -14.61 -11.32
CA SER A 210 6.30 -15.91 -10.80
C SER A 210 7.70 -15.83 -10.17
N THR A 211 8.63 -15.06 -10.75
CA THR A 211 10.03 -15.07 -10.33
C THR A 211 10.28 -14.26 -9.06
N LEU A 212 9.56 -13.15 -8.88
CA LEU A 212 9.71 -12.29 -7.71
C LEU A 212 8.77 -12.65 -6.56
N ASP A 213 7.66 -13.36 -6.79
CA ASP A 213 6.67 -13.75 -5.77
C ASP A 213 7.11 -14.93 -4.89
N HIS A 214 8.35 -14.87 -4.44
CA HIS A 214 8.97 -15.86 -3.59
C HIS A 214 9.69 -15.16 -2.44
N ILE A 215 9.22 -15.37 -1.21
CA ILE A 215 10.00 -15.03 0.00
C ILE A 215 10.70 -16.30 0.49
N GLU A 216 11.99 -16.18 0.81
CA GLU A 216 12.68 -17.18 1.62
C GLU A 216 12.29 -16.99 3.09
N LEU A 217 11.37 -17.83 3.58
CA LEU A 217 11.06 -17.88 5.00
C LEU A 217 12.22 -18.57 5.72
N PHE A 218 12.93 -17.84 6.58
CA PHE A 218 14.00 -18.39 7.40
C PHE A 218 13.46 -19.55 8.25
N GLY A 219 14.21 -20.67 8.30
CA GLY A 219 13.93 -21.79 9.22
C GLY A 219 13.03 -22.93 8.75
N VAL A 220 12.41 -22.88 7.56
CA VAL A 220 11.54 -23.99 7.08
C VAL A 220 12.14 -24.63 5.83
N HIS A 221 12.90 -25.72 5.96
CA HIS A 221 13.38 -26.49 4.81
C HIS A 221 13.51 -27.98 5.14
N THR A 222 12.42 -28.73 5.09
CA THR A 222 12.45 -30.21 5.15
C THR A 222 12.03 -30.81 3.81
N ARG A 223 12.96 -31.57 3.21
CA ARG A 223 12.83 -32.44 2.01
C ARG A 223 12.51 -31.75 0.68
N ASN A 224 13.54 -31.53 -0.15
CA ASN A 224 13.45 -31.19 -1.59
C ASN A 224 12.52 -30.02 -1.97
N PHE A 225 12.09 -29.23 -1.00
CA PHE A 225 11.10 -28.19 -1.16
C PHE A 225 11.61 -26.94 -0.42
N ARG A 226 11.75 -25.84 -1.16
CA ARG A 226 11.83 -24.51 -0.57
C ARG A 226 10.37 -24.08 -0.38
N PRO A 227 9.85 -23.86 0.84
CA PRO A 227 8.56 -23.22 1.00
C PRO A 227 8.73 -21.77 0.54
N GLN A 228 8.54 -21.57 -0.76
CA GLN A 228 8.34 -20.24 -1.33
C GLN A 228 6.88 -19.91 -1.09
N THR A 229 6.62 -19.16 -0.04
CA THR A 229 5.32 -18.52 0.12
C THR A 229 5.27 -17.28 -0.76
N SER A 230 4.06 -16.97 -1.21
CA SER A 230 3.79 -15.80 -2.03
C SER A 230 4.09 -14.52 -1.23
N LEU A 231 4.96 -13.66 -1.75
CA LEU A 231 5.23 -12.33 -1.17
C LEU A 231 3.95 -11.49 -1.14
N SER A 232 3.03 -11.73 -2.07
CA SER A 232 1.71 -11.07 -2.04
C SER A 232 0.83 -11.42 -0.84
N VAL A 233 1.13 -12.52 -0.12
CA VAL A 233 0.42 -12.94 1.09
C VAL A 233 1.14 -12.49 2.37
N ALA A 234 2.44 -12.16 2.29
CA ALA A 234 3.32 -12.00 3.45
C ALA A 234 3.92 -10.58 3.61
N TYR A 235 3.46 -9.60 2.81
CA TYR A 235 3.91 -8.22 2.92
C TYR A 235 3.13 -7.45 4.00
N VAL A 236 3.85 -6.74 4.87
CA VAL A 236 3.30 -5.78 5.84
C VAL A 236 3.68 -4.37 5.40
N SER A 237 2.69 -3.48 5.36
CA SER A 237 2.90 -2.07 5.02
C SER A 237 3.79 -1.42 6.09
N LEU A 238 4.91 -0.84 5.67
CA LEU A 238 5.86 -0.20 6.59
C LEU A 238 5.59 1.30 6.71
N THR A 239 6.00 1.90 7.82
CA THR A 239 5.90 3.34 8.04
C THR A 239 7.12 4.08 7.48
N VAL A 240 6.88 5.25 6.88
CA VAL A 240 7.89 6.17 6.37
C VAL A 240 7.69 7.57 6.89
N SER A 241 8.78 8.25 7.25
CA SER A 241 8.80 9.70 7.40
C SER A 241 9.15 10.35 6.06
N ALA A 242 8.19 11.08 5.49
CA ALA A 242 8.37 11.78 4.22
C ALA A 242 8.64 13.28 4.45
N GLY A 243 9.72 13.79 3.85
CA GLY A 243 10.00 15.22 3.83
C GLY A 243 9.20 15.91 2.73
N VAL A 244 7.87 15.99 2.87
CA VAL A 244 7.01 16.60 1.84
C VAL A 244 6.85 18.09 2.10
N ARG A 245 7.62 18.91 1.39
CA ARG A 245 7.18 20.28 1.08
C ARG A 245 6.25 20.21 -0.12
N HIS A 246 4.95 20.37 0.10
CA HIS A 246 4.00 20.60 -0.99
C HIS A 246 4.44 21.85 -1.76
N SER A 247 4.83 21.68 -3.02
CA SER A 247 5.14 22.79 -3.92
C SER A 247 3.86 23.31 -4.58
N ASP A 248 2.98 23.92 -3.78
CA ASP A 248 1.95 24.81 -4.32
C ASP A 248 2.18 26.20 -3.74
N SER A 249 2.56 27.13 -4.61
CA SER A 249 3.06 28.46 -4.25
C SER A 249 1.99 29.45 -3.75
N ASP A 250 0.78 29.02 -3.46
CA ASP A 250 -0.36 29.93 -3.17
C ASP A 250 -1.01 29.69 -1.80
N ARG A 251 -0.30 29.08 -0.84
CA ARG A 251 -0.72 29.13 0.56
C ARG A 251 -0.23 30.43 1.20
N VAL A 252 -1.17 31.21 1.74
CA VAL A 252 -0.87 32.16 2.82
C VAL A 252 -0.03 31.39 3.85
N PRO A 253 1.13 31.90 4.28
CA PRO A 253 1.96 31.24 5.27
C PRO A 253 1.20 31.26 6.60
N ASP A 254 0.54 30.15 6.94
CA ASP A 254 0.12 29.89 8.31
C ASP A 254 1.31 29.19 8.98
N GLU A 255 1.95 29.88 9.93
CA GLU A 255 3.26 29.53 10.52
C GLU A 255 3.24 28.26 11.42
N ASP A 256 2.13 27.51 11.49
CA ASP A 256 1.95 26.42 12.46
C ASP A 256 1.65 25.01 11.89
N LEU A 257 1.72 24.82 10.55
CA LEU A 257 1.68 23.47 9.96
C LEU A 257 3.03 22.75 10.16
N PRO A 258 3.10 21.61 10.87
CA PRO A 258 4.35 20.91 11.12
C PRO A 258 4.88 20.23 9.85
N ASP A 259 6.19 20.36 9.64
CA ASP A 259 6.99 19.56 8.71
C ASP A 259 7.10 18.11 9.25
N VAL A 260 6.91 17.12 8.36
CA VAL A 260 7.06 15.65 8.54
C VAL A 260 5.86 14.92 9.17
N SER A 261 4.94 14.44 8.31
CA SER A 261 3.96 13.41 8.66
C SER A 261 4.56 12.01 8.48
N SER A 262 4.41 11.13 9.46
CA SER A 262 4.60 9.68 9.28
C SER A 262 3.45 9.15 8.43
N LEU A 263 3.76 8.40 7.39
CA LEU A 263 2.81 7.84 6.42
C LEU A 263 3.11 6.37 6.19
N ARG A 264 2.13 5.58 5.74
CA ARG A 264 2.43 4.26 5.18
C ARG A 264 3.18 4.42 3.85
N VAL A 265 4.05 3.48 3.51
CA VAL A 265 4.86 3.54 2.28
C VAL A 265 4.01 3.79 1.04
N GLU A 266 2.87 3.10 0.93
CA GLU A 266 1.95 3.19 -0.21
C GLU A 266 1.44 4.61 -0.41
N GLN A 267 1.19 5.33 0.68
CA GLN A 267 0.72 6.72 0.66
C GLN A 267 1.83 7.66 0.20
N ALA A 268 3.03 7.50 0.74
CA ALA A 268 4.18 8.30 0.32
C ALA A 268 4.51 8.11 -1.17
N LEU A 269 4.32 6.88 -1.69
CA LEU A 269 4.48 6.56 -3.11
C LEU A 269 3.31 7.09 -3.97
N ALA A 270 2.08 7.10 -3.47
CA ALA A 270 0.91 7.58 -4.23
C ALA A 270 1.01 9.05 -4.63
N HIS A 271 1.57 9.89 -3.75
CA HIS A 271 1.66 11.33 -3.97
C HIS A 271 2.86 11.76 -4.82
N THR A 272 3.72 10.84 -5.25
CA THR A 272 4.98 11.18 -5.92
C THR A 272 5.30 10.22 -7.07
N SER A 273 5.75 10.73 -8.22
CA SER A 273 6.20 9.88 -9.33
C SER A 273 7.64 9.39 -9.13
N ARG A 274 8.40 10.00 -8.23
CA ARG A 274 9.84 9.74 -8.04
C ARG A 274 10.18 9.72 -6.56
N THR A 275 10.61 8.57 -6.06
CA THR A 275 10.84 8.37 -4.62
C THR A 275 12.21 7.75 -4.34
N LEU A 276 12.94 8.34 -3.40
CA LEU A 276 14.17 7.78 -2.85
C LEU A 276 13.86 7.24 -1.45
N LEU A 277 13.87 5.91 -1.32
CA LEU A 277 13.63 5.19 -0.08
C LEU A 277 14.94 4.94 0.66
N ILE A 278 15.05 5.48 1.86
CA ILE A 278 16.23 5.34 2.72
C ILE A 278 15.87 4.46 3.92
N GLY A 279 16.70 3.47 4.26
CA GLY A 279 16.45 2.63 5.44
C GLY A 279 17.66 1.80 5.88
N GLU A 280 17.68 1.39 7.14
CA GLU A 280 18.74 0.58 7.76
C GLU A 280 18.84 -0.85 7.18
N PRO A 281 19.93 -1.61 7.41
CA PRO A 281 20.02 -3.01 7.03
C PRO A 281 18.86 -3.84 7.62
N GLY A 282 18.21 -4.68 6.80
CA GLY A 282 17.09 -5.52 7.27
C GLY A 282 15.72 -4.81 7.36
N SER A 283 15.63 -3.51 7.04
CA SER A 283 14.37 -2.73 7.04
C SER A 283 13.35 -3.12 5.95
N GLY A 284 13.63 -4.08 5.08
CA GLY A 284 12.68 -4.53 4.06
C GLY A 284 12.67 -3.75 2.73
N LYS A 285 13.64 -2.87 2.46
CA LYS A 285 13.75 -2.10 1.19
C LYS A 285 13.61 -2.94 -0.08
N THR A 286 14.41 -4.00 -0.21
CA THR A 286 14.37 -4.90 -1.37
C THR A 286 13.04 -5.64 -1.45
N THR A 287 12.51 -6.09 -0.31
CA THR A 287 11.20 -6.77 -0.21
C THR A 287 10.07 -5.86 -0.68
N LEU A 288 10.11 -4.58 -0.32
CA LEU A 288 9.16 -3.56 -0.77
C LEU A 288 9.23 -3.35 -2.29
N LEU A 289 10.42 -3.22 -2.88
CA LEU A 289 10.55 -3.12 -4.34
C LEU A 289 10.03 -4.38 -5.05
N GLN A 290 10.28 -5.57 -4.49
CA GLN A 290 9.77 -6.82 -5.04
C GLN A 290 8.24 -6.87 -4.98
N TRP A 291 7.65 -6.44 -3.86
CA TRP A 291 6.21 -6.34 -3.70
C TRP A 291 5.60 -5.37 -4.73
N LEU A 292 6.19 -4.19 -4.93
CA LEU A 292 5.77 -3.26 -5.98
C LEU A 292 5.82 -3.90 -7.37
N ALA A 293 6.88 -4.63 -7.68
CA ALA A 293 7.04 -5.30 -8.98
C ALA A 293 5.96 -6.38 -9.21
N ILE A 294 5.69 -7.22 -8.22
CA ILE A 294 4.68 -8.29 -8.31
C ILE A 294 3.29 -7.69 -8.42
N THR A 295 2.99 -6.70 -7.60
CA THR A 295 1.66 -6.08 -7.53
C THR A 295 1.36 -5.34 -8.84
N ALA A 296 2.36 -4.65 -9.42
CA ALA A 296 2.27 -4.09 -10.77
C ALA A 296 2.06 -5.18 -11.84
N ALA A 297 2.83 -6.28 -11.78
CA ALA A 297 2.71 -7.37 -12.74
C ALA A 297 1.38 -8.13 -12.70
N ARG A 298 0.69 -8.11 -11.56
CA ARG A 298 -0.63 -8.73 -11.34
C ARG A 298 -1.80 -7.78 -11.53
N ASP A 299 -1.52 -6.50 -11.78
CA ASP A 299 -2.56 -5.46 -11.82
C ASP A 299 -3.40 -5.43 -10.54
N ALA A 300 -2.73 -5.59 -9.40
CA ALA A 300 -3.37 -5.86 -8.11
C ALA A 300 -3.21 -4.73 -7.10
N PHE A 301 -2.77 -3.53 -7.52
CA PHE A 301 -2.72 -2.39 -6.61
C PHE A 301 -4.13 -1.98 -6.19
N LYS A 302 -4.29 -1.70 -4.91
CA LYS A 302 -5.54 -1.26 -4.29
C LYS A 302 -5.36 0.11 -3.66
N ALA A 303 -6.49 0.77 -3.37
CA ALA A 303 -6.55 2.02 -2.62
C ALA A 303 -5.55 3.07 -3.13
N ASP A 304 -4.54 3.42 -2.33
CA ASP A 304 -3.63 4.54 -2.58
C ASP A 304 -2.84 4.42 -3.90
N LEU A 305 -2.49 3.19 -4.29
CA LEU A 305 -1.69 2.89 -5.49
C LEU A 305 -2.51 2.37 -6.67
N ALA A 306 -3.85 2.45 -6.64
CA ALA A 306 -4.69 1.90 -7.72
C ALA A 306 -4.33 2.44 -9.11
N ASP A 307 -3.85 3.69 -9.21
CA ASP A 307 -3.39 4.32 -10.46
C ASP A 307 -2.05 3.74 -10.98
N TRP A 308 -1.45 2.79 -10.27
CA TRP A 308 -0.25 2.06 -10.69
C TRP A 308 -0.56 0.75 -11.42
N ASN A 309 -1.84 0.38 -11.46
CA ASN A 309 -2.33 -0.65 -12.35
C ASN A 309 -2.10 -0.24 -13.82
N GLY A 310 -1.65 -1.20 -14.64
CA GLY A 310 -1.22 -1.00 -16.02
C GLY A 310 0.24 -0.57 -16.21
N LEU A 311 1.02 -0.36 -15.14
CA LEU A 311 2.45 -0.09 -15.24
C LEU A 311 3.28 -1.37 -15.43
N VAL A 312 4.35 -1.26 -16.22
CA VAL A 312 5.30 -2.33 -16.49
C VAL A 312 6.50 -2.21 -15.54
N PRO A 313 6.70 -3.17 -14.61
CA PRO A 313 7.80 -3.11 -13.66
C PRO A 313 9.13 -3.49 -14.31
N PHE A 314 10.14 -2.63 -14.17
CA PHE A 314 11.54 -2.91 -14.50
C PHE A 314 12.37 -2.94 -13.23
N PHE A 315 12.79 -4.14 -12.80
CA PHE A 315 13.56 -4.32 -11.58
C PHE A 315 15.06 -4.34 -11.90
N VAL A 316 15.79 -3.30 -11.51
CA VAL A 316 17.22 -3.12 -11.79
C VAL A 316 18.03 -3.28 -10.49
N ARG A 317 18.90 -4.28 -10.44
CA ARG A 317 19.80 -4.53 -9.29
C ARG A 317 21.16 -3.90 -9.52
N LEU A 318 21.51 -2.86 -8.77
CA LEU A 318 22.77 -2.14 -8.99
C LEU A 318 24.01 -2.99 -8.68
N ARG A 319 23.95 -3.94 -7.74
CA ARG A 319 25.08 -4.86 -7.46
C ARG A 319 25.60 -5.62 -8.66
N GLY A 320 24.75 -5.96 -9.64
CA GLY A 320 25.16 -6.68 -10.84
C GLY A 320 26.01 -5.85 -11.81
N HIS A 321 26.07 -4.53 -11.59
CA HIS A 321 26.74 -3.56 -12.47
C HIS A 321 27.97 -2.90 -11.84
N ALA A 322 28.40 -3.34 -10.65
CA ALA A 322 29.57 -2.79 -9.96
C ALA A 322 30.86 -2.96 -10.81
N GLY A 323 31.59 -1.87 -11.04
CA GLY A 323 32.79 -1.85 -11.88
C GLY A 323 32.54 -1.99 -13.40
N GLY A 324 31.28 -1.92 -13.84
CA GLY A 324 30.85 -2.02 -15.23
C GLY A 324 30.03 -0.83 -15.71
N ARG A 325 29.42 -0.94 -16.90
CA ARG A 325 28.49 0.08 -17.42
C ARG A 325 27.08 -0.19 -16.89
N LEU A 326 26.38 0.86 -16.47
CA LEU A 326 24.97 0.79 -16.09
C LEU A 326 24.09 0.38 -17.29
N PRO A 327 22.98 -0.35 -17.06
CA PRO A 327 22.20 -0.95 -18.13
C PRO A 327 21.47 0.10 -18.96
N HIS A 328 21.41 -0.13 -20.27
CA HIS A 328 20.49 0.57 -21.16
C HIS A 328 19.09 -0.06 -21.10
N PRO A 329 18.02 0.60 -21.57
CA PRO A 329 16.65 0.07 -21.51
C PRO A 329 16.48 -1.36 -22.05
N GLU A 330 17.20 -1.72 -23.11
CA GLU A 330 17.19 -3.07 -23.70
C GLU A 330 17.77 -4.15 -22.76
N GLN A 331 18.50 -3.76 -21.72
CA GLN A 331 19.16 -4.65 -20.76
C GLN A 331 18.45 -4.71 -19.41
N TYR A 332 17.32 -4.02 -19.23
CA TYR A 332 16.61 -3.99 -17.95
C TYR A 332 16.09 -5.38 -17.53
N LEU A 333 15.77 -6.24 -18.48
CA LEU A 333 15.27 -7.60 -18.23
C LEU A 333 16.37 -8.55 -17.72
N ASP A 334 17.65 -8.22 -17.94
CA ASP A 334 18.79 -9.04 -17.53
C ASP A 334 18.91 -9.11 -16.01
N SER A 335 18.51 -8.06 -15.30
CA SER A 335 18.56 -7.98 -13.83
C SER A 335 17.71 -9.04 -13.12
N ILE A 336 16.66 -9.54 -13.77
CA ILE A 336 15.75 -10.60 -13.26
C ILE A 336 16.09 -11.96 -13.93
N GLY A 337 17.13 -12.01 -14.77
CA GLY A 337 17.56 -13.22 -15.47
C GLY A 337 16.52 -13.76 -16.46
N CYS A 338 15.76 -12.89 -17.12
CA CYS A 338 14.67 -13.31 -18.01
C CYS A 338 15.21 -14.17 -19.18
N PRO A 339 14.87 -15.47 -19.28
CA PRO A 339 15.51 -16.40 -20.22
C PRO A 339 15.13 -16.12 -21.68
N PHE A 340 14.06 -15.36 -21.91
CA PHE A 340 13.59 -14.96 -23.22
C PHE A 340 13.80 -13.46 -23.51
N ALA A 341 14.69 -12.78 -22.76
CA ALA A 341 15.04 -11.38 -23.03
C ALA A 341 15.52 -11.15 -24.48
N ALA A 342 16.24 -12.12 -25.06
CA ALA A 342 16.67 -12.06 -26.47
C ALA A 342 15.51 -12.12 -27.50
N LEU A 343 14.31 -12.53 -27.07
CA LEU A 343 13.09 -12.54 -27.89
C LEU A 343 12.29 -11.23 -27.76
N MET A 344 12.80 -10.25 -27.00
CA MET A 344 12.15 -8.96 -26.83
C MET A 344 12.03 -8.24 -28.18
N PRO A 345 10.83 -7.72 -28.53
CA PRO A 345 10.67 -6.94 -29.74
C PRO A 345 11.62 -5.73 -29.74
N PRO A 346 12.33 -5.43 -30.85
CA PRO A 346 13.29 -4.34 -30.89
C PRO A 346 12.68 -3.00 -30.47
N GLY A 347 13.30 -2.30 -29.52
CA GLY A 347 12.83 -0.99 -29.03
C GLY A 347 11.60 -1.06 -28.12
N TRP A 348 11.16 -2.25 -27.69
CA TRP A 348 9.99 -2.41 -26.83
C TRP A 348 10.14 -1.66 -25.50
N ALA A 349 11.28 -1.81 -24.82
CA ALA A 349 11.54 -1.12 -23.56
C ALA A 349 11.50 0.41 -23.73
N HIS A 350 12.04 0.91 -24.85
CA HIS A 350 11.97 2.33 -25.21
C HIS A 350 10.53 2.81 -25.45
N ARG A 351 9.67 2.00 -26.07
CA ARG A 351 8.25 2.34 -26.26
C ARG A 351 7.49 2.39 -24.95
N VAL A 352 7.71 1.43 -24.04
CA VAL A 352 7.11 1.43 -22.70
C VAL A 352 7.52 2.67 -21.91
N LEU A 353 8.81 3.03 -21.94
CA LEU A 353 9.33 4.25 -21.31
C LEU A 353 8.76 5.53 -21.94
N ALA A 354 8.65 5.59 -23.27
CA ALA A 354 8.11 6.74 -23.98
C ALA A 354 6.60 6.93 -23.74
N ALA A 355 5.87 5.84 -23.49
CA ALA A 355 4.45 5.87 -23.15
C ALA A 355 4.18 6.28 -21.69
N GLY A 356 5.22 6.46 -20.86
CA GLY A 356 5.07 6.75 -19.43
C GLY A 356 4.55 5.56 -18.61
N GLN A 357 4.59 4.34 -19.19
CA GLN A 357 4.05 3.14 -18.56
C GLN A 357 5.10 2.37 -17.75
N ALA A 358 6.33 2.86 -17.62
CA ALA A 358 7.36 2.15 -16.87
C ALA A 358 7.28 2.46 -15.37
N LEU A 359 7.36 1.41 -14.56
CA LEU A 359 7.68 1.46 -13.13
C LEU A 359 9.13 0.99 -12.96
N LEU A 360 10.07 1.93 -12.84
CA LEU A 360 11.49 1.62 -12.68
C LEU A 360 11.83 1.46 -11.19
N LEU A 361 12.21 0.24 -10.80
CA LEU A 361 12.53 -0.15 -9.44
C LEU A 361 14.04 -0.41 -9.34
N VAL A 362 14.78 0.52 -8.75
CA VAL A 362 16.25 0.47 -8.69
C VAL A 362 16.70 0.12 -7.28
N ASP A 363 17.28 -1.07 -7.12
CA ASP A 363 17.69 -1.59 -5.82
C ASP A 363 19.20 -1.45 -5.57
N GLY A 364 19.56 -0.99 -4.38
CA GLY A 364 20.92 -1.16 -3.81
C GLY A 364 21.95 -0.10 -4.19
N VAL A 365 21.64 1.20 -4.08
CA VAL A 365 22.65 2.27 -4.30
C VAL A 365 23.85 2.13 -3.34
N ASP A 366 23.61 1.60 -2.13
CA ASP A 366 24.62 1.31 -1.11
C ASP A 366 25.51 0.10 -1.42
N GLU A 367 25.16 -0.70 -2.43
CA GLU A 367 25.95 -1.83 -2.91
C GLU A 367 27.06 -1.39 -3.88
N LEU A 368 27.00 -0.14 -4.35
CA LEU A 368 28.02 0.43 -5.23
C LEU A 368 29.11 1.20 -4.45
N PRO A 369 30.37 1.16 -4.94
CA PRO A 369 31.44 2.02 -4.46
C PRO A 369 31.07 3.52 -4.55
N VAL A 370 31.59 4.33 -3.63
CA VAL A 370 31.31 5.78 -3.57
C VAL A 370 31.61 6.48 -4.90
N SER A 371 32.67 6.08 -5.60
CA SER A 371 33.06 6.60 -6.91
C SER A 371 32.03 6.37 -8.02
N GLU A 372 31.21 5.32 -7.91
CA GLU A 372 30.25 4.92 -8.94
C GLU A 372 28.85 5.48 -8.69
N ARG A 373 28.55 5.93 -7.47
CA ARG A 373 27.25 6.54 -7.12
C ARG A 373 26.94 7.78 -7.96
N GLY A 374 27.97 8.57 -8.30
CA GLY A 374 27.83 9.72 -9.20
C GLY A 374 27.32 9.33 -10.59
N ALA A 375 27.81 8.22 -11.13
CA ALA A 375 27.38 7.70 -12.43
C ALA A 375 25.91 7.24 -12.42
N VAL A 376 25.42 6.68 -11.30
CA VAL A 376 23.99 6.32 -11.15
C VAL A 376 23.11 7.56 -11.21
N ARG A 377 23.51 8.64 -10.53
CA ARG A 377 22.78 9.91 -10.58
C ARG A 377 22.72 10.49 -11.99
N GLU A 378 23.83 10.45 -12.74
CA GLU A 378 23.86 10.89 -14.13
C GLU A 378 23.01 10.00 -15.05
N TRP A 379 23.05 8.68 -14.85
CA TRP A 379 22.24 7.72 -15.58
C TRP A 379 20.73 7.97 -15.39
N ILE A 380 20.26 8.10 -14.15
CA ILE A 380 18.86 8.43 -13.84
C ILE A 380 18.48 9.80 -14.41
N ARG A 381 19.34 10.81 -14.25
CA ARG A 381 19.09 12.16 -14.79
C ARG A 381 18.89 12.13 -16.30
N ASN A 382 19.74 11.40 -17.04
CA ASN A 382 19.64 11.31 -18.49
C ASN A 382 18.39 10.54 -18.92
N LEU A 383 18.04 9.47 -18.19
CA LEU A 383 16.83 8.69 -18.43
C LEU A 383 15.58 9.55 -18.23
N LEU A 384 15.48 10.25 -17.09
CA LEU A 384 14.31 11.08 -16.74
C LEU A 384 14.20 12.37 -17.58
N ARG A 385 15.31 12.87 -18.14
CA ARG A 385 15.26 13.93 -19.16
C ARG A 385 14.67 13.44 -20.47
N THR A 386 14.88 12.16 -20.80
CA THR A 386 14.40 11.56 -22.04
C THR A 386 12.95 11.06 -21.90
N TYR A 387 12.61 10.50 -20.73
CA TYR A 387 11.30 9.91 -20.45
C TYR A 387 10.75 10.39 -19.08
N PRO A 388 10.18 11.62 -19.02
CA PRO A 388 9.86 12.28 -17.75
C PRO A 388 8.65 11.69 -17.00
N ASP A 389 7.73 11.02 -17.70
CA ASP A 389 6.42 10.62 -17.18
C ASP A 389 6.42 9.25 -16.46
N ASN A 390 7.57 8.57 -16.38
CA ASN A 390 7.67 7.26 -15.74
C ASN A 390 7.78 7.37 -14.21
N ARG A 391 7.31 6.32 -13.52
CA ARG A 391 7.45 6.21 -12.07
C ARG A 391 8.78 5.56 -11.71
N VAL A 392 9.50 6.12 -10.75
CA VAL A 392 10.81 5.63 -10.32
C VAL A 392 10.89 5.53 -8.81
N VAL A 393 11.22 4.34 -8.31
CA VAL A 393 11.49 4.09 -6.88
C VAL A 393 12.90 3.56 -6.73
N MET A 394 13.72 4.24 -5.93
CA MET A 394 15.12 3.89 -5.67
C MET A 394 15.35 3.59 -4.20
N THR A 395 16.19 2.61 -3.86
CA THR A 395 16.54 2.28 -2.47
C THR A 395 18.00 2.59 -2.15
N ALA A 396 18.25 3.07 -0.92
CA ALA A 396 19.58 3.32 -0.39
C ALA A 396 19.64 3.14 1.14
N ARG A 397 20.86 3.00 1.69
CA ARG A 397 21.13 3.16 3.12
C ARG A 397 21.40 4.65 3.47
N PRO A 398 21.16 5.11 4.72
CA PRO A 398 21.33 6.51 5.11
C PRO A 398 22.70 7.12 4.77
N GLY A 399 23.76 6.34 4.86
CA GLY A 399 25.11 6.79 4.49
C GLY A 399 25.38 6.82 2.98
N ALA A 400 24.67 5.99 2.20
CA ALA A 400 24.90 5.89 0.77
C ALA A 400 24.34 7.06 -0.03
N ALA A 401 23.21 7.62 0.42
CA ALA A 401 22.56 8.76 -0.18
C ALA A 401 22.00 9.68 0.91
N ALA A 402 22.44 10.95 0.92
CA ALA A 402 21.85 11.96 1.79
C ALA A 402 20.41 12.28 1.32
N PRO A 403 19.52 12.77 2.20
CA PRO A 403 18.14 13.07 1.82
C PRO A 403 17.97 14.06 0.66
N ALA A 404 18.96 14.92 0.41
CA ALA A 404 18.96 15.87 -0.70
C ALA A 404 19.68 15.36 -1.97
N TRP A 405 20.13 14.10 -2.02
CA TRP A 405 21.01 13.59 -3.07
C TRP A 405 20.43 13.69 -4.48
N LEU A 406 19.13 13.40 -4.63
CA LEU A 406 18.38 13.46 -5.90
C LEU A 406 17.31 14.57 -5.92
N GLN A 407 17.40 15.55 -5.02
CA GLN A 407 16.39 16.60 -4.90
C GLN A 407 16.24 17.42 -6.19
N ASN A 408 17.35 17.68 -6.90
CA ASN A 408 17.34 18.41 -8.19
C ASN A 408 16.72 17.60 -9.34
N GLU A 409 16.56 16.29 -9.15
CA GLU A 409 15.94 15.37 -10.09
C GLU A 409 14.44 15.14 -9.76
N LEU A 410 13.89 15.95 -8.84
CA LEU A 410 12.51 15.92 -8.32
C LEU A 410 12.16 14.62 -7.58
N PHE A 411 13.14 13.98 -6.95
CA PHE A 411 12.86 12.88 -6.03
C PHE A 411 12.40 13.41 -4.68
N VAL A 412 11.33 12.81 -4.16
CA VAL A 412 10.93 12.96 -2.76
C VAL A 412 11.62 11.85 -1.96
N THR A 413 12.28 12.25 -0.87
CA THR A 413 12.95 11.29 0.01
C THR A 413 11.99 10.84 1.10
N ALA A 414 11.86 9.52 1.25
CA ALA A 414 11.11 8.87 2.32
C ALA A 414 12.04 7.94 3.10
N SER A 415 12.06 8.10 4.43
CA SER A 415 12.87 7.28 5.32
C SER A 415 12.01 6.17 5.92
N LEU A 416 12.35 4.90 5.68
CA LEU A 416 11.72 3.76 6.36
C LEU A 416 12.00 3.83 7.86
N GLU A 417 10.93 3.72 8.64
CA GLU A 417 10.97 3.71 10.09
C GLU A 417 11.11 2.30 10.64
N ARG A 418 11.38 2.20 11.95
CA ARG A 418 11.35 0.93 12.67
C ARG A 418 9.89 0.47 12.76
N MET A 419 9.66 -0.84 12.78
CA MET A 419 8.32 -1.40 12.93
C MET A 419 7.74 -1.02 14.29
N SER A 420 6.49 -0.55 14.30
CA SER A 420 5.74 -0.33 15.53
C SER A 420 5.37 -1.67 16.19
N PRO A 421 4.99 -1.67 17.49
CA PRO A 421 4.49 -2.89 18.13
C PRO A 421 3.33 -3.55 17.38
N GLN A 422 2.46 -2.75 16.74
CA GLN A 422 1.39 -3.28 15.90
C GLN A 422 1.93 -3.98 14.65
N ASP A 423 2.86 -3.35 13.93
CA ASP A 423 3.46 -3.92 12.71
C ASP A 423 4.20 -5.23 13.04
N ILE A 424 4.84 -5.33 14.21
CA ILE A 424 5.50 -6.55 14.70
C ILE A 424 4.48 -7.68 14.87
N ARG A 425 3.34 -7.41 15.53
CA ARG A 425 2.29 -8.43 15.72
C ARG A 425 1.69 -8.87 14.39
N GLU A 426 1.40 -7.92 13.51
CA GLU A 426 0.92 -8.20 12.16
C GLU A 426 1.91 -9.09 11.41
N LEU A 427 3.20 -8.74 11.38
CA LEU A 427 4.24 -9.54 10.72
C LEU A 427 4.33 -10.96 11.29
N ILE A 428 4.26 -11.12 12.62
CA ILE A 428 4.28 -12.43 13.28
C ILE A 428 3.07 -13.27 12.83
N THR A 429 1.87 -12.71 12.87
CA THR A 429 0.65 -13.41 12.45
C THR A 429 0.70 -13.76 10.96
N PHE A 430 1.13 -12.84 10.11
CA PHE A 430 1.31 -13.09 8.67
C PHE A 430 2.34 -14.19 8.40
N TRP A 431 3.48 -14.17 9.10
CA TRP A 431 4.53 -15.18 8.94
C TRP A 431 4.03 -16.58 9.31
N HIS A 432 3.29 -16.72 10.42
CA HIS A 432 2.72 -18.01 10.84
C HIS A 432 1.60 -18.47 9.88
N ALA A 433 0.79 -17.54 9.36
CA ALA A 433 -0.23 -17.85 8.34
C ALA A 433 0.41 -18.32 7.02
N ALA A 434 1.48 -17.65 6.58
CA ALA A 434 2.23 -18.03 5.39
C ALA A 434 2.81 -19.45 5.52
N ILE A 435 3.38 -19.78 6.68
CA ILE A 435 3.94 -21.11 6.95
C ILE A 435 2.87 -22.20 6.92
N ARG A 436 1.67 -21.93 7.46
CA ARG A 436 0.54 -22.87 7.38
C ARG A 436 0.21 -23.22 5.92
N GLY A 437 0.24 -22.23 5.03
CA GLY A 437 -0.03 -22.41 3.60
C GLY A 437 1.10 -23.06 2.79
N ALA A 438 2.32 -23.15 3.34
CA ALA A 438 3.48 -23.61 2.61
C ALA A 438 3.59 -25.15 2.47
N GLY A 439 2.88 -25.92 3.32
CA GLY A 439 2.96 -27.38 3.38
C GLY A 439 4.29 -27.91 3.95
N HIS A 440 4.25 -29.07 4.62
CA HIS A 440 5.39 -29.66 5.36
C HIS A 440 5.91 -28.78 6.52
N LEU A 441 5.09 -28.67 7.56
CA LEU A 441 5.42 -27.97 8.80
C LEU A 441 6.48 -28.75 9.61
N PRO A 442 7.39 -28.05 10.32
CA PRO A 442 8.33 -28.69 11.26
C PRO A 442 7.63 -29.19 12.55
N CYS A 443 6.37 -28.79 12.77
CA CYS A 443 5.51 -29.20 13.88
C CYS A 443 4.13 -29.63 13.35
N ALA A 444 3.26 -30.16 14.21
CA ALA A 444 1.89 -30.48 13.79
C ALA A 444 1.06 -29.19 13.62
N ASP A 445 0.15 -29.16 12.64
CA ASP A 445 -0.63 -27.95 12.28
C ASP A 445 -1.41 -27.35 13.47
N HIS A 446 -1.86 -28.18 14.41
CA HIS A 446 -2.56 -27.73 15.61
C HIS A 446 -1.65 -27.07 16.67
N GLU A 447 -0.33 -27.25 16.60
CA GLU A 447 0.65 -26.67 17.55
C GLU A 447 1.09 -25.26 17.12
N LEU A 448 0.95 -24.95 15.83
CA LEU A 448 1.39 -23.69 15.21
C LEU A 448 0.80 -22.43 15.87
N PRO A 449 -0.52 -22.36 16.17
CA PRO A 449 -1.09 -21.25 16.93
C PRO A 449 -0.55 -21.13 18.37
N GLY A 450 -0.04 -22.23 18.94
CA GLY A 450 0.61 -22.24 20.24
C GLY A 450 1.98 -21.55 20.19
N TYR A 451 2.77 -21.80 19.15
CA TYR A 451 4.07 -21.12 18.94
C TYR A 451 3.89 -19.62 18.69
N GLU A 452 2.90 -19.23 17.89
CA GLU A 452 2.55 -17.83 17.65
C GLU A 452 2.25 -17.11 18.97
N ARG A 453 1.33 -17.66 19.78
CA ARG A 453 0.98 -17.10 21.09
C ARG A 453 2.16 -17.08 22.06
N ALA A 454 2.99 -18.11 22.06
CA ALA A 454 4.18 -18.17 22.92
C ALA A 454 5.22 -17.11 22.55
N LEU A 455 5.41 -16.82 21.25
CA LEU A 455 6.32 -15.75 20.81
C LEU A 455 5.78 -14.39 21.21
N LEU A 456 4.49 -14.12 20.97
CA LEU A 456 3.85 -12.87 21.37
C LEU A 456 3.97 -12.66 22.89
N ALA A 457 3.67 -13.68 23.70
CA ALA A 457 3.81 -13.57 25.15
C ALA A 457 5.26 -13.33 25.62
N LYS A 458 6.26 -13.92 24.93
CA LYS A 458 7.68 -13.67 25.21
C LYS A 458 8.09 -12.24 24.81
N LEU A 459 7.55 -11.72 23.72
CA LEU A 459 7.78 -10.33 23.31
C LEU A 459 7.14 -9.37 24.31
N ASP A 460 5.90 -9.59 24.72
CA ASP A 460 5.21 -8.74 25.71
C ASP A 460 5.95 -8.68 27.06
N THR A 461 6.68 -9.75 27.43
CA THR A 461 7.40 -9.84 28.72
C THR A 461 8.89 -9.50 28.65
N SER A 462 9.48 -9.28 27.47
CA SER A 462 10.92 -9.10 27.30
C SER A 462 11.26 -7.89 26.43
N THR A 463 11.60 -6.76 27.07
CA THR A 463 12.03 -5.53 26.39
C THR A 463 13.20 -5.73 25.42
N PRO A 464 14.27 -6.51 25.74
CA PRO A 464 15.35 -6.77 24.78
C PRO A 464 14.87 -7.44 23.49
N LEU A 465 13.94 -8.39 23.58
CA LEU A 465 13.38 -9.07 22.40
C LEU A 465 12.47 -8.13 21.59
N GLN A 466 11.70 -7.25 22.23
CA GLN A 466 10.89 -6.24 21.53
C GLN A 466 11.78 -5.31 20.69
N THR A 467 12.87 -4.80 21.27
CA THR A 467 13.81 -3.91 20.57
C THR A 467 14.43 -4.60 19.35
N LEU A 468 14.77 -5.88 19.46
CA LEU A 468 15.29 -6.68 18.35
C LEU A 468 14.23 -6.92 17.25
N ALA A 469 12.98 -7.16 17.65
CA ALA A 469 11.88 -7.42 16.73
C ALA A 469 11.47 -6.18 15.88
N THR A 470 11.93 -4.98 16.22
CA THR A 470 11.66 -3.76 15.42
C THR A 470 12.22 -3.80 13.99
N SER A 471 13.16 -4.71 13.70
CA SER A 471 13.67 -4.97 12.35
C SER A 471 12.93 -6.17 11.73
N PRO A 472 12.32 -6.03 10.52
CA PRO A 472 11.60 -7.12 9.85
C PRO A 472 12.42 -8.41 9.74
N LEU A 473 13.72 -8.30 9.42
CA LEU A 473 14.61 -9.46 9.32
C LEU A 473 14.76 -10.18 10.67
N LEU A 474 15.05 -9.44 11.74
CA LEU A 474 15.25 -10.02 13.07
C LEU A 474 13.94 -10.61 13.61
N CYS A 475 12.81 -9.95 13.37
CA CYS A 475 11.49 -10.49 13.69
C CYS A 475 11.23 -11.84 12.97
N ALA A 476 11.54 -11.92 11.67
CA ALA A 476 11.41 -13.16 10.92
C ALA A 476 12.35 -14.27 11.43
N LEU A 477 13.58 -13.93 11.86
CA LEU A 477 14.51 -14.88 12.49
C LEU A 477 14.00 -15.33 13.86
N LEU A 478 13.42 -14.45 14.68
CA LEU A 478 12.80 -14.81 15.96
C LEU A 478 11.62 -15.77 15.75
N CYS A 479 10.80 -15.54 14.72
CA CYS A 479 9.73 -16.46 14.35
C CYS A 479 10.29 -17.85 13.98
N ALA A 480 11.33 -17.88 13.14
CA ALA A 480 12.01 -19.09 12.72
C ALA A 480 12.60 -19.88 13.90
N LEU A 481 13.31 -19.19 14.79
CA LEU A 481 13.94 -19.78 15.98
C LEU A 481 12.90 -20.24 17.01
N ASN A 482 11.78 -19.52 17.17
CA ASN A 482 10.73 -19.93 18.11
C ASN A 482 9.96 -21.17 17.62
N LEU A 483 9.83 -21.34 16.31
CA LEU A 483 9.29 -22.55 15.70
C LEU A 483 10.25 -23.74 15.87
N ASP A 484 11.55 -23.47 16.02
CA ASP A 484 12.57 -24.47 16.31
C ASP A 484 12.58 -24.85 17.81
N GLN A 485 12.04 -26.03 18.12
CA GLN A 485 11.69 -26.51 19.46
C GLN A 485 12.87 -26.66 20.47
N HIS A 486 14.10 -26.36 20.07
CA HIS A 486 15.32 -26.70 20.82
C HIS A 486 16.19 -25.51 21.25
N THR A 487 15.84 -24.27 20.93
CA THR A 487 16.63 -23.10 21.34
C THR A 487 15.79 -22.13 22.15
N ALA A 488 16.23 -21.85 23.39
CA ALA A 488 15.76 -20.66 24.07
C ALA A 488 16.09 -19.44 23.20
N LEU A 489 15.13 -18.53 23.01
CA LEU A 489 15.34 -17.36 22.17
C LEU A 489 16.52 -16.54 22.73
N PRO A 490 17.57 -16.30 21.94
CA PRO A 490 18.70 -15.52 22.41
C PRO A 490 18.27 -14.10 22.77
N PRO A 491 18.76 -13.53 23.89
CA PRO A 491 18.32 -12.22 24.37
C PRO A 491 18.97 -11.06 23.62
N ASP A 492 20.01 -11.31 22.82
CA ASP A 492 20.80 -10.31 22.13
C ASP A 492 20.96 -10.62 20.63
N ARG A 493 21.33 -9.58 19.88
CA ARG A 493 21.47 -9.61 18.43
C ARG A 493 22.52 -10.61 17.93
N MET A 494 23.65 -10.73 18.64
CA MET A 494 24.74 -11.64 18.25
C MET A 494 24.30 -13.09 18.44
N GLY A 495 23.59 -13.38 19.53
CA GLY A 495 22.99 -14.68 19.81
C GLY A 495 21.96 -15.09 18.75
N ILE A 496 21.10 -14.17 18.28
CA ILE A 496 20.12 -14.45 17.21
C ILE A 496 20.83 -14.86 15.91
N TYR A 497 21.88 -14.13 15.52
CA TYR A 497 22.64 -14.47 14.30
C TYR A 497 23.39 -15.79 14.44
N ALA A 498 23.98 -16.07 15.60
CA ALA A 498 24.64 -17.35 15.88
C ALA A 498 23.64 -18.52 15.80
N ALA A 499 22.52 -18.43 16.53
CA ALA A 499 21.48 -19.45 16.53
C ALA A 499 20.86 -19.67 15.14
N ALA A 500 20.66 -18.58 14.37
CA ALA A 500 20.18 -18.67 13.01
C ALA A 500 21.19 -19.37 12.08
N LEU A 501 22.49 -19.07 12.20
CA LEU A 501 23.54 -19.75 11.43
C LEU A 501 23.62 -21.24 11.79
N ASP A 502 23.52 -21.58 13.08
CA ASP A 502 23.52 -22.97 13.55
C ASP A 502 22.30 -23.73 12.97
N MET A 503 21.10 -23.15 13.09
CA MET A 503 19.86 -23.70 12.52
C MET A 503 19.97 -23.93 11.01
N LEU A 504 20.52 -22.96 10.26
CA LEU A 504 20.68 -23.05 8.80
C LEU A 504 21.74 -24.08 8.37
N LEU A 505 22.79 -24.29 9.17
CA LEU A 505 23.94 -25.15 8.83
C LEU A 505 23.86 -26.59 9.36
N GLU A 506 23.24 -26.84 10.52
CA GLU A 506 23.16 -28.17 11.17
C GLU A 506 22.02 -29.04 10.63
N ARG A 507 20.81 -28.49 10.51
CA ARG A 507 19.58 -29.30 10.38
C ARG A 507 19.43 -29.99 9.02
N ARG A 508 20.02 -29.42 7.96
CA ARG A 508 19.92 -29.93 6.56
C ARG A 508 20.67 -31.24 6.30
N ASP A 509 21.72 -31.56 7.06
CA ASP A 509 22.52 -32.78 6.87
C ASP A 509 21.98 -33.96 7.71
N VAL A 510 21.43 -33.70 8.91
CA VAL A 510 20.90 -34.73 9.82
C VAL A 510 19.52 -35.26 9.37
N GLU A 511 18.64 -34.41 8.85
CA GLU A 511 17.25 -34.80 8.50
C GLU A 511 17.10 -35.56 7.17
N ARG A 512 18.16 -35.63 6.35
CA ARG A 512 18.11 -36.29 5.02
C ARG A 512 18.33 -37.81 5.03
N ARG A 513 18.73 -38.45 6.14
CA ARG A 513 18.96 -39.91 6.27
C ARG A 513 19.62 -40.57 5.04
N ILE A 514 20.63 -39.94 4.44
CA ILE A 514 21.44 -40.56 3.38
C ILE A 514 22.67 -41.19 4.05
N PRO A 515 23.00 -42.48 3.77
CA PRO A 515 24.21 -43.10 4.29
C PRO A 515 25.42 -42.29 3.82
N SER A 516 26.26 -41.90 4.77
CA SER A 516 27.54 -41.23 4.58
C SER A 516 28.53 -42.12 3.82
N HIS A 517 28.33 -42.25 2.50
CA HIS A 517 29.30 -42.83 1.58
C HIS A 517 30.12 -41.77 0.84
N ASP A 518 29.81 -40.48 1.02
CA ASP A 518 30.65 -39.37 0.57
C ASP A 518 31.55 -38.89 1.72
N ASN A 519 32.86 -39.05 1.58
CA ASN A 519 33.93 -38.66 2.52
C ASN A 519 34.09 -37.13 2.73
N THR A 520 33.03 -36.33 2.47
CA THR A 520 33.05 -34.85 2.39
C THR A 520 32.17 -34.15 3.44
N SER A 521 31.89 -34.80 4.58
CA SER A 521 31.17 -34.17 5.69
C SER A 521 32.08 -33.22 6.50
N LEU A 522 32.11 -31.93 6.15
CA LEU A 522 32.71 -30.90 7.01
C LEU A 522 31.82 -30.62 8.23
N GLY A 523 32.42 -30.61 9.42
CA GLY A 523 31.76 -30.13 10.63
C GLY A 523 31.37 -28.65 10.53
N ILE A 524 30.36 -28.23 11.29
CA ILE A 524 29.79 -26.87 11.26
C ILE A 524 30.85 -25.78 11.43
N ARG A 525 31.80 -25.94 12.37
CA ARG A 525 32.89 -24.98 12.59
C ARG A 525 33.70 -24.71 11.33
N ASN A 526 34.03 -25.76 10.58
CA ASN A 526 34.78 -25.61 9.34
C ASN A 526 33.94 -24.94 8.24
N LYS A 527 32.63 -25.22 8.17
CA LYS A 527 31.72 -24.50 7.26
C LYS A 527 31.70 -23.01 7.58
N ILE A 528 31.58 -22.66 8.86
CA ILE A 528 31.61 -21.26 9.32
C ILE A 528 32.92 -20.59 8.93
N HIS A 529 34.08 -21.22 9.18
CA HIS A 529 35.38 -20.64 8.79
C HIS A 529 35.53 -20.42 7.27
N LEU A 530 34.97 -21.30 6.44
CA LEU A 530 34.97 -21.10 4.99
C LEU A 530 34.06 -19.92 4.60
N LEU A 531 32.89 -19.80 5.21
CA LEU A 531 31.96 -18.71 4.97
C LEU A 531 32.50 -17.36 5.46
N GLN A 532 33.15 -17.31 6.62
CA GLN A 532 33.90 -16.16 7.15
C GLN A 532 34.94 -15.67 6.15
N TYR A 533 35.76 -16.58 5.63
CA TYR A 533 36.78 -16.23 4.66
C TYR A 533 36.18 -15.67 3.36
N LEU A 534 35.12 -16.27 2.83
CA LEU A 534 34.44 -15.77 1.63
C LEU A 534 33.83 -14.38 1.87
N ALA A 535 33.16 -14.17 3.00
CA ALA A 535 32.57 -12.89 3.37
C ALA A 535 33.63 -11.78 3.48
N TRP A 536 34.75 -12.07 4.15
CA TRP A 536 35.89 -11.17 4.27
C TRP A 536 36.46 -10.76 2.91
N ARG A 537 36.65 -11.71 1.99
CA ARG A 537 37.16 -11.42 0.64
C ARG A 537 36.20 -10.58 -0.20
N LEU A 538 34.89 -10.74 -0.05
CA LEU A 538 33.90 -9.89 -0.70
C LEU A 538 33.99 -8.45 -0.17
N SER A 539 33.96 -8.31 1.16
CA SER A 539 33.98 -7.01 1.84
C SER A 539 35.26 -6.23 1.57
N LEU A 540 36.44 -6.88 1.58
CA LEU A 540 37.72 -6.24 1.26
C LEU A 540 37.76 -5.62 -0.14
N ASN A 541 37.16 -6.31 -1.12
CA ASN A 541 37.13 -5.91 -2.52
C ASN A 541 35.95 -4.98 -2.84
N ASN A 542 35.14 -4.59 -1.84
CA ASN A 542 33.88 -3.87 -2.03
C ASN A 542 32.97 -4.54 -3.07
N ARG A 543 32.89 -5.87 -3.04
CA ARG A 543 32.04 -6.68 -3.91
C ARG A 543 30.95 -7.36 -3.09
N THR A 544 29.80 -7.59 -3.72
CA THR A 544 28.67 -8.35 -3.16
C THR A 544 28.59 -9.77 -3.73
N GLU A 545 29.24 -10.03 -4.86
CA GLU A 545 29.19 -11.30 -5.57
C GLU A 545 30.59 -11.78 -5.99
N LEU A 546 30.74 -13.10 -6.08
CA LEU A 546 31.96 -13.77 -6.50
C LEU A 546 31.66 -14.78 -7.62
N THR A 547 32.61 -15.01 -8.52
CA THR A 547 32.45 -16.07 -9.53
C THR A 547 32.59 -17.43 -8.88
N ARG A 548 31.94 -18.48 -9.42
CA ARG A 548 32.09 -19.86 -8.92
C ARG A 548 33.57 -20.28 -8.92
N ALA A 549 34.32 -19.94 -9.97
CA ALA A 549 35.75 -20.20 -10.08
C ALA A 549 36.56 -19.50 -8.96
N ASP A 550 36.27 -18.23 -8.68
CA ASP A 550 36.89 -17.51 -7.57
C ASP A 550 36.51 -18.13 -6.22
N ALA A 551 35.26 -18.55 -6.03
CA ALA A 551 34.80 -19.23 -4.82
C ALA A 551 35.62 -20.48 -4.54
N VAL A 552 35.75 -21.35 -5.55
CA VAL A 552 36.50 -22.61 -5.45
C VAL A 552 37.95 -22.32 -5.15
N LYS A 553 38.55 -21.32 -5.80
CA LYS A 553 39.93 -20.89 -5.51
C LYS A 553 40.10 -20.44 -4.07
N ARG A 554 39.21 -19.57 -3.56
CA ARG A 554 39.26 -19.07 -2.18
C ARG A 554 39.01 -20.17 -1.14
N VAL A 555 38.08 -21.07 -1.41
CA VAL A 555 37.82 -22.23 -0.55
C VAL A 555 39.04 -23.15 -0.54
N ALA A 556 39.68 -23.41 -1.69
CA ALA A 556 40.91 -24.19 -1.74
C ALA A 556 42.06 -23.55 -0.95
N GLU A 557 42.24 -22.21 -1.06
CA GLU A 557 43.21 -21.44 -0.28
C GLU A 557 42.97 -21.64 1.24
N ARG A 558 41.72 -21.53 1.70
CA ARG A 558 41.38 -21.69 3.13
C ARG A 558 41.43 -23.15 3.60
N LEU A 559 41.05 -24.13 2.76
CA LEU A 559 41.18 -25.55 3.09
C LEU A 559 42.64 -25.95 3.32
N ALA A 560 43.57 -25.40 2.53
CA ALA A 560 45.00 -25.60 2.73
C ALA A 560 45.47 -25.08 4.09
N THR A 561 44.96 -23.92 4.53
CA THR A 561 45.27 -23.39 5.88
C THR A 561 44.66 -24.20 7.02
N LEU A 562 43.53 -24.88 6.77
CA LEU A 562 42.86 -25.77 7.74
C LEU A 562 43.42 -27.21 7.72
N ALA A 563 44.48 -27.48 6.93
CA ALA A 563 45.06 -28.80 6.71
C ALA A 563 44.04 -29.86 6.22
N LEU A 564 43.03 -29.43 5.46
CA LEU A 564 42.04 -30.29 4.82
C LEU A 564 42.37 -30.48 3.31
N PRO A 565 42.08 -31.64 2.71
CA PRO A 565 42.43 -31.92 1.32
C PRO A 565 41.73 -30.97 0.34
N ALA A 566 42.52 -30.17 -0.40
CA ALA A 566 42.04 -29.15 -1.34
C ALA A 566 41.29 -29.73 -2.56
N GLY A 567 41.46 -31.03 -2.86
CA GLY A 567 40.75 -31.73 -3.95
C GLY A 567 39.22 -31.76 -3.80
N ASN A 568 38.70 -31.39 -2.62
CA ASN A 568 37.27 -31.33 -2.34
C ASN A 568 36.65 -29.93 -2.52
N ALA A 569 37.42 -28.90 -2.88
CA ALA A 569 36.96 -27.50 -2.85
C ALA A 569 35.69 -27.25 -3.70
N GLU A 570 35.59 -27.86 -4.88
CA GLU A 570 34.41 -27.72 -5.75
C GLU A 570 33.16 -28.38 -5.14
N SER A 571 33.30 -29.63 -4.67
CA SER A 571 32.25 -30.36 -3.96
C SER A 571 31.77 -29.63 -2.69
N ILE A 572 32.69 -28.95 -1.99
CA ILE A 572 32.38 -28.17 -0.79
C ILE A 572 31.63 -26.90 -1.15
N VAL A 573 32.02 -26.18 -2.21
CA VAL A 573 31.27 -25.02 -2.70
C VAL A 573 29.85 -25.44 -3.09
N ASP A 574 29.70 -26.56 -3.81
CA ASP A 574 28.39 -27.07 -4.19
C ASP A 574 27.55 -27.44 -2.95
N SER A 575 28.18 -28.05 -1.94
CA SER A 575 27.54 -28.32 -0.65
C SER A 575 27.11 -27.03 0.06
N LEU A 576 27.94 -25.99 0.10
CA LEU A 576 27.58 -24.70 0.71
C LEU A 576 26.41 -24.04 -0.04
N VAL A 577 26.41 -24.01 -1.37
CA VAL A 577 25.34 -23.40 -2.18
C VAL A 577 24.03 -24.20 -2.08
N GLN A 578 24.09 -25.53 -2.13
CA GLN A 578 22.90 -26.38 -2.14
C GLN A 578 22.35 -26.68 -0.73
N ARG A 579 23.21 -26.61 0.30
CA ARG A 579 22.90 -27.10 1.65
C ARG A 579 23.07 -26.08 2.77
N SER A 580 23.83 -24.99 2.66
CA SER A 580 24.02 -24.08 3.81
C SER A 580 22.84 -23.17 4.12
N GLY A 581 22.04 -22.77 3.11
CA GLY A 581 20.97 -21.78 3.30
C GLY A 581 21.47 -20.35 3.59
N VAL A 582 22.80 -20.16 3.67
CA VAL A 582 23.47 -18.88 3.92
C VAL A 582 23.98 -18.26 2.62
N VAL A 583 24.40 -19.11 1.68
CA VAL A 583 24.94 -18.74 0.37
C VAL A 583 24.10 -19.38 -0.72
N ARG A 584 23.91 -18.68 -1.85
CA ARG A 584 23.16 -19.16 -3.00
C ARG A 584 23.87 -18.81 -4.32
N GLN A 585 23.31 -19.32 -5.40
CA GLN A 585 23.74 -19.04 -6.76
C GLN A 585 22.60 -18.32 -7.52
N PRO A 586 22.58 -16.97 -7.54
CA PRO A 586 21.49 -16.21 -8.16
C PRO A 586 21.52 -16.24 -9.70
N ALA A 587 22.70 -16.46 -10.30
CA ALA A 587 22.89 -16.58 -11.74
C ALA A 587 23.95 -17.65 -12.04
N VAL A 588 24.03 -18.10 -13.29
CA VAL A 588 25.07 -19.04 -13.73
C VAL A 588 26.45 -18.45 -13.38
N ASP A 589 27.27 -19.26 -12.70
CA ASP A 589 28.62 -18.89 -12.21
C ASP A 589 28.74 -17.71 -11.24
N ARG A 590 27.65 -17.23 -10.62
CA ARG A 590 27.68 -16.18 -9.58
C ARG A 590 27.23 -16.71 -8.24
N ILE A 591 27.93 -16.35 -7.18
CA ILE A 591 27.63 -16.76 -5.80
C ILE A 591 27.53 -15.52 -4.92
N ASP A 592 26.48 -15.43 -4.11
CA ASP A 592 26.22 -14.36 -3.15
C ASP A 592 25.74 -14.91 -1.79
N PHE A 593 25.80 -14.06 -0.77
CA PHE A 593 25.12 -14.33 0.50
C PHE A 593 23.63 -14.03 0.35
N VAL A 594 22.79 -14.87 0.95
CA VAL A 594 21.32 -14.70 0.92
C VAL A 594 20.91 -13.33 1.46
N HIS A 595 21.55 -12.91 2.55
CA HIS A 595 21.35 -11.59 3.14
C HIS A 595 22.70 -10.93 3.50
N ARG A 596 22.84 -9.64 3.16
CA ARG A 596 24.05 -8.84 3.41
C ARG A 596 24.43 -8.79 4.91
N THR A 597 23.45 -8.87 5.79
CA THR A 597 23.66 -8.92 7.24
C THR A 597 24.48 -10.14 7.69
N PHE A 598 24.26 -11.33 7.10
CA PHE A 598 25.08 -12.50 7.41
C PHE A 598 26.50 -12.35 6.87
N GLN A 599 26.67 -11.73 5.70
CA GLN A 599 27.99 -11.38 5.19
C GLN A 599 28.70 -10.41 6.16
N GLU A 600 28.02 -9.37 6.64
CA GLU A 600 28.58 -8.37 7.56
C GLU A 600 28.97 -9.01 8.91
N TYR A 601 28.13 -9.91 9.46
CA TYR A 601 28.40 -10.69 10.66
C TYR A 601 29.65 -11.58 10.52
N LEU A 602 29.70 -12.39 9.46
CA LEU A 602 30.82 -13.28 9.18
C LEU A 602 32.12 -12.52 8.85
N THR A 603 32.01 -11.36 8.19
CA THR A 603 33.16 -10.45 7.95
C THR A 603 33.70 -9.91 9.27
N GLY A 604 32.82 -9.48 10.18
CA GLY A 604 33.21 -9.01 11.51
C GLY A 604 33.88 -10.10 12.35
N ALA A 605 33.41 -11.35 12.23
CA ALA A 605 34.01 -12.50 12.88
C ALA A 605 35.44 -12.80 12.39
N GLU A 606 35.66 -12.83 11.06
CA GLU A 606 37.01 -13.05 10.49
C GLU A 606 37.98 -11.94 10.93
N ALA A 607 37.54 -10.68 10.89
CA ALA A 607 38.35 -9.53 11.28
C ALA A 607 38.75 -9.57 12.76
N ALA A 608 37.81 -9.96 13.63
CA ALA A 608 38.04 -10.12 15.06
C ALA A 608 38.98 -11.29 15.38
N GLU A 609 38.89 -12.39 14.64
CA GLU A 609 39.75 -13.58 14.83
C GLU A 609 41.21 -13.33 14.42
N HIS A 610 41.43 -12.58 13.33
CA HIS A 610 42.79 -12.28 12.84
C HIS A 610 43.41 -11.02 13.46
N GLY A 611 42.63 -10.25 14.24
CA GLY A 611 43.11 -9.01 14.84
C GLY A 611 43.33 -7.88 13.83
N ASP A 612 42.57 -7.84 12.73
CA ASP A 612 42.66 -6.81 11.68
C ASP A 612 42.04 -5.46 12.12
N VAL A 613 42.30 -5.05 13.36
CA VAL A 613 41.71 -3.88 14.01
C VAL A 613 42.07 -2.59 13.27
N GLY A 614 43.33 -2.43 12.86
CA GLY A 614 43.78 -1.25 12.12
C GLY A 614 42.95 -0.99 10.86
N LEU A 615 42.62 -2.04 10.10
CA LEU A 615 41.79 -1.91 8.90
C LEU A 615 40.35 -1.49 9.25
N LEU A 616 39.78 -2.05 10.32
CA LEU A 616 38.44 -1.68 10.79
C LEU A 616 38.39 -0.21 11.21
N VAL A 617 39.39 0.25 11.97
CA VAL A 617 39.52 1.65 12.39
C VAL A 617 39.71 2.57 11.19
N ASP A 618 40.54 2.20 10.21
CA ASP A 618 40.80 2.97 9.00
C ASP A 618 39.55 3.11 8.12
N ARG A 619 38.73 2.07 8.01
CA ARG A 619 37.52 2.05 7.20
C ARG A 619 36.25 2.45 7.93
N ALA A 620 36.31 2.72 9.24
CA ALA A 620 35.18 3.03 10.12
C ALA A 620 34.29 4.21 9.68
N HIS A 621 34.84 5.18 8.93
CA HIS A 621 34.10 6.32 8.39
C HIS A 621 33.28 5.98 7.13
N LEU A 622 33.47 4.79 6.55
CA LEU A 622 32.76 4.32 5.37
C LEU A 622 31.50 3.55 5.77
N ASP A 623 30.36 3.91 5.21
CA ASP A 623 29.07 3.32 5.58
C ASP A 623 28.98 1.82 5.30
N ALA A 624 29.69 1.36 4.26
CA ALA A 624 29.76 -0.07 3.92
C ALA A 624 30.41 -0.90 5.03
N TRP A 625 31.20 -0.28 5.90
CA TRP A 625 31.94 -0.92 7.01
C TRP A 625 31.30 -0.68 8.38
N ARG A 626 30.36 0.26 8.50
CA ARG A 626 29.73 0.63 9.77
C ARG A 626 29.20 -0.60 10.53
N GLU A 627 28.38 -1.42 9.85
CA GLU A 627 27.79 -2.62 10.44
C GLU A 627 28.85 -3.69 10.76
N THR A 628 29.82 -3.87 9.86
CA THR A 628 30.94 -4.80 10.09
C THR A 628 31.74 -4.44 11.33
N VAL A 629 32.00 -3.15 11.59
CA VAL A 629 32.72 -2.69 12.78
C VAL A 629 31.91 -2.98 14.06
N ILE A 630 30.60 -2.73 14.05
CA ILE A 630 29.70 -3.02 15.17
C ILE A 630 29.71 -4.53 15.47
N LEU A 631 29.54 -5.37 14.46
CA LEU A 631 29.51 -6.83 14.64
C LEU A 631 30.90 -7.39 15.01
N ALA A 632 31.99 -6.81 14.49
CA ALA A 632 33.35 -7.17 14.90
C ALA A 632 33.60 -6.89 16.39
N ALA A 633 33.09 -5.78 16.94
CA ALA A 633 33.20 -5.49 18.37
C ALA A 633 32.52 -6.55 19.25
N GLY A 634 31.41 -7.13 18.77
CA GLY A 634 30.73 -8.25 19.43
C GLY A 634 31.49 -9.57 19.35
N HIS A 635 32.09 -9.89 18.20
CA HIS A 635 32.93 -11.08 18.03
C HIS A 635 34.29 -11.00 18.75
N ALA A 636 34.82 -9.79 18.89
CA ALA A 636 36.15 -9.57 19.45
C ALA A 636 36.24 -10.07 20.90
N ASN A 637 37.36 -10.75 21.20
CA ASN A 637 37.75 -11.02 22.57
C ASN A 637 38.14 -9.71 23.28
N LYS A 638 38.36 -9.77 24.60
CA LYS A 638 38.62 -8.58 25.42
C LYS A 638 39.79 -7.71 24.89
N PRO A 639 40.98 -8.26 24.56
CA PRO A 639 42.08 -7.47 23.99
C PRO A 639 41.76 -6.80 22.65
N VAL A 640 41.23 -7.55 21.67
CA VAL A 640 40.94 -7.03 20.33
C VAL A 640 39.83 -5.97 20.40
N ARG A 641 38.83 -6.15 21.27
CA ARG A 641 37.77 -5.18 21.49
C ARG A 641 38.30 -3.88 22.10
N HIS A 642 39.21 -4.00 23.06
CA HIS A 642 39.86 -2.85 23.68
C HIS A 642 40.63 -2.05 22.62
N GLU A 643 41.43 -2.72 21.80
CA GLU A 643 42.19 -2.09 20.72
C GLU A 643 41.27 -1.39 19.69
N LEU A 644 40.17 -2.05 19.29
CA LEU A 644 39.23 -1.49 18.32
C LEU A 644 38.55 -0.22 18.83
N LEU A 645 37.97 -0.27 20.03
CA LEU A 645 37.25 0.88 20.58
C LEU A 645 38.20 2.03 20.92
N THR A 646 39.38 1.74 21.48
CA THR A 646 40.42 2.75 21.70
C THR A 646 40.89 3.37 20.39
N GLY A 647 41.15 2.57 19.36
CA GLY A 647 41.55 3.08 18.04
C GLY A 647 40.48 3.96 17.37
N LEU A 648 39.19 3.61 17.50
CA LEU A 648 38.10 4.46 17.02
C LEU A 648 38.05 5.81 17.75
N LEU A 649 38.22 5.81 19.08
CA LEU A 649 38.20 7.02 19.90
C LEU A 649 39.44 7.90 19.67
N ASP A 650 40.63 7.31 19.61
CA ASP A 650 41.88 8.01 19.31
C ASP A 650 41.81 8.69 17.94
N ARG A 651 41.31 7.96 16.93
CA ARG A 651 41.09 8.53 15.59
C ARG A 651 40.04 9.64 15.62
N ALA A 652 38.98 9.49 16.40
CA ALA A 652 37.97 10.53 16.55
C ALA A 652 38.54 11.81 17.20
N ASP A 653 39.50 11.67 18.10
CA ASP A 653 40.18 12.80 18.74
C ASP A 653 41.23 13.44 17.80
N ALA A 654 41.88 12.64 16.94
CA ALA A 654 42.86 13.11 15.96
C ALA A 654 42.24 13.73 14.68
N GLU A 655 41.04 13.29 14.26
CA GLU A 655 40.39 13.73 13.02
C GLU A 655 39.07 14.49 13.29
N PRO A 656 39.10 15.84 13.43
CA PRO A 656 37.90 16.63 13.73
C PRO A 656 36.77 16.50 12.71
N ARG A 657 37.11 16.20 11.44
CA ARG A 657 36.14 16.04 10.35
C ARG A 657 35.23 14.83 10.56
N ASN A 658 35.79 13.71 11.01
CA ASN A 658 35.07 12.44 11.18
C ASN A 658 34.76 12.14 12.66
N ALA A 659 35.26 12.96 13.59
CA ALA A 659 35.14 12.78 15.03
C ALA A 659 33.74 12.36 15.50
N ARG A 660 32.69 13.07 15.07
CA ARG A 660 31.32 12.77 15.51
C ARG A 660 30.81 11.43 14.97
N ALA A 661 31.12 11.09 13.71
CA ALA A 661 30.71 9.82 13.10
C ALA A 661 31.42 8.62 13.76
N LEU A 662 32.72 8.75 14.03
CA LEU A 662 33.51 7.73 14.72
C LEU A 662 33.07 7.56 16.18
N ARG A 663 32.76 8.65 16.88
CA ARG A 663 32.19 8.62 18.23
C ARG A 663 30.84 7.91 18.28
N LEU A 664 29.95 8.23 17.33
CA LEU A 664 28.65 7.54 17.19
C LEU A 664 28.82 6.06 16.86
N LEU A 665 29.83 5.69 16.07
CA LEU A 665 30.13 4.29 15.76
C LEU A 665 30.67 3.56 16.99
N ALA A 666 31.63 4.14 17.71
CA ALA A 666 32.16 3.57 18.95
C ALA A 666 31.06 3.37 20.00
N ALA A 667 30.14 4.32 20.12
CA ALA A 667 28.95 4.19 20.95
C ALA A 667 28.00 3.09 20.45
N ALA A 668 27.75 2.99 19.14
CA ALA A 668 26.92 1.93 18.57
C ALA A 668 27.52 0.53 18.76
N CYS A 669 28.85 0.39 18.84
CA CYS A 669 29.49 -0.88 19.19
C CYS A 669 29.12 -1.38 20.59
N LEU A 670 28.61 -0.53 21.50
CA LEU A 670 28.10 -0.97 22.80
C LEU A 670 26.86 -1.87 22.68
N GLU A 671 26.12 -1.79 21.57
CA GLU A 671 24.95 -2.64 21.31
C GLU A 671 25.33 -4.13 21.29
N THR A 672 26.51 -4.46 20.74
CA THR A 672 26.96 -5.83 20.49
C THR A 672 28.17 -6.22 21.35
N ALA A 673 28.90 -5.25 21.90
CA ALA A 673 30.08 -5.49 22.72
C ALA A 673 29.72 -6.19 24.04
N GLY A 674 30.49 -7.23 24.37
CA GLY A 674 30.47 -7.79 25.72
C GLY A 674 31.18 -6.89 26.76
N PRO A 675 31.61 -7.45 27.91
CA PRO A 675 32.22 -6.68 29.00
C PRO A 675 33.42 -5.83 28.56
N LEU A 676 33.50 -4.61 29.10
CA LEU A 676 34.58 -3.63 28.84
C LEU A 676 35.38 -3.36 30.12
N ASP A 677 36.64 -2.94 29.96
CA ASP A 677 37.45 -2.40 31.05
C ASP A 677 36.88 -1.09 31.58
N VAL A 678 37.12 -0.79 32.86
CA VAL A 678 36.61 0.42 33.53
C VAL A 678 37.08 1.68 32.79
N ASP A 679 38.38 1.80 32.52
CA ASP A 679 38.96 2.98 31.85
C ASP A 679 38.35 3.23 30.45
N LEU A 680 38.11 2.15 29.69
CA LEU A 680 37.54 2.26 28.35
C LEU A 680 36.03 2.58 28.41
N ARG A 681 35.32 2.02 29.40
CA ARG A 681 33.93 2.38 29.66
C ARG A 681 33.81 3.85 30.02
N ASP A 682 34.63 4.36 30.93
CA ASP A 682 34.63 5.77 31.32
C ASP A 682 34.91 6.68 30.11
N ARG A 683 35.81 6.27 29.21
CA ARG A 683 36.12 7.03 27.98
C ARG A 683 34.96 7.03 26.98
N ILE A 684 34.19 5.95 26.89
CA ILE A 684 32.98 5.88 26.05
C ILE A 684 31.85 6.66 26.71
N ASP A 685 31.70 6.61 28.02
CA ASP A 685 30.73 7.39 28.77
C ASP A 685 30.99 8.90 28.56
N ASP A 686 32.25 9.34 28.68
CA ASP A 686 32.69 10.70 28.33
C ASP A 686 32.37 11.09 26.87
N CYS A 687 32.42 10.11 25.97
CA CYS A 687 32.06 10.30 24.57
C CYS A 687 30.53 10.48 24.42
N LEU A 688 29.72 9.67 25.10
CA LEU A 688 28.26 9.78 25.12
C LEU A 688 27.83 11.15 25.66
N THR A 689 28.46 11.64 26.73
CA THR A 689 28.18 12.97 27.31
C THR A 689 28.48 14.11 26.33
N LYS A 690 29.37 13.90 25.34
CA LYS A 690 29.65 14.88 24.26
C LYS A 690 28.68 14.76 23.08
N LEU A 691 28.02 13.62 22.93
CA LEU A 691 27.06 13.35 21.86
C LEU A 691 25.62 13.74 22.24
N VAL A 692 25.28 13.61 23.53
CA VAL A 692 24.02 13.99 24.15
C VAL A 692 24.10 15.45 24.65
N PRO A 693 23.18 16.36 24.28
CA PRO A 693 21.98 16.13 23.49
C PRO A 693 22.22 16.07 21.96
N PRO A 694 21.40 15.29 21.22
CA PRO A 694 21.43 15.25 19.76
C PRO A 694 21.19 16.64 19.17
N ARG A 695 21.84 16.96 18.06
CA ARG A 695 21.69 18.25 17.39
C ARG A 695 20.45 18.34 16.52
N ARG A 696 20.00 17.21 15.97
CA ARG A 696 18.90 17.11 14.99
C ARG A 696 18.25 15.72 15.07
N SER A 697 17.00 15.61 14.63
CA SER A 697 16.26 14.34 14.54
C SER A 697 16.97 13.23 13.75
N SER A 698 17.74 13.58 12.72
CA SER A 698 18.53 12.59 11.97
C SER A 698 19.56 11.84 12.84
N GLU A 699 20.04 12.46 13.91
CA GLU A 699 20.98 11.83 14.86
C GLU A 699 20.25 10.98 15.92
N ALA A 700 18.97 11.25 16.17
CA ALA A 700 18.19 10.55 17.19
C ALA A 700 18.16 9.04 16.94
N LYS A 701 17.96 8.63 15.69
CA LYS A 701 17.95 7.21 15.28
C LYS A 701 19.29 6.51 15.54
N SER A 702 20.41 7.18 15.29
CA SER A 702 21.76 6.63 15.50
C SER A 702 22.15 6.58 16.97
N LEU A 703 21.63 7.47 17.80
CA LEU A 703 21.81 7.39 19.25
C LEU A 703 20.89 6.33 19.85
N ALA A 704 19.65 6.24 19.40
CA ALA A 704 18.69 5.24 19.88
C ALA A 704 19.16 3.80 19.63
N SER A 705 20.01 3.55 18.62
CA SER A 705 20.60 2.21 18.41
C SER A 705 21.53 1.75 19.54
N ILE A 706 22.04 2.68 20.38
CA ILE A 706 22.85 2.34 21.56
C ILE A 706 21.99 1.61 22.62
N GLY A 707 20.66 1.79 22.58
CA GLY A 707 19.71 1.15 23.49
C GLY A 707 19.72 1.74 24.90
N HIS A 708 19.27 0.94 25.88
CA HIS A 708 19.03 1.40 27.25
C HIS A 708 20.26 2.01 27.95
N THR A 709 21.48 1.63 27.56
CA THR A 709 22.71 2.22 28.13
C THR A 709 22.76 3.73 27.92
N LEU A 710 22.23 4.24 26.80
CA LEU A 710 22.17 5.67 26.52
C LEU A 710 21.34 6.43 27.56
N LEU A 711 20.27 5.81 28.08
CA LEU A 711 19.32 6.44 28.98
C LEU A 711 19.96 6.95 30.28
N ARG A 712 21.09 6.37 30.68
CA ARG A 712 21.87 6.82 31.86
C ARG A 712 22.60 8.15 31.66
N HIS A 713 22.86 8.51 30.40
CA HIS A 713 23.55 9.75 30.02
C HIS A 713 22.58 10.82 29.54
N VAL A 714 21.29 10.48 29.42
CA VAL A 714 20.23 11.42 29.08
C VAL A 714 20.03 12.37 30.27
N PRO A 715 19.96 13.70 30.03
CA PRO A 715 19.77 14.67 31.09
C PRO A 715 18.39 14.53 31.75
N HIS A 716 18.29 14.92 33.02
CA HIS A 716 17.03 14.80 33.79
C HIS A 716 15.95 15.80 33.37
N ASP A 717 16.31 16.86 32.64
CA ASP A 717 15.38 17.83 32.09
C ASP A 717 15.85 18.32 30.71
N LEU A 718 14.97 19.08 30.06
CA LEU A 718 15.22 19.70 28.76
C LEU A 718 15.76 21.13 28.91
N SER A 719 16.16 21.55 30.12
CA SER A 719 16.59 22.92 30.38
C SER A 719 17.93 23.21 29.68
N GLY A 720 18.06 24.43 29.13
CA GLY A 720 19.27 24.84 28.40
C GLY A 720 19.43 24.24 27.00
N MET A 721 18.48 23.44 26.51
CA MET A 721 18.48 22.93 25.13
C MET A 721 17.77 23.89 24.17
N THR A 722 18.23 23.92 22.92
CA THR A 722 17.43 24.52 21.83
C THR A 722 16.20 23.64 21.52
N GLU A 723 15.14 24.24 20.96
CA GLU A 723 13.92 23.51 20.59
C GLU A 723 14.20 22.28 19.71
N ALA A 724 15.11 22.42 18.73
CA ALA A 724 15.50 21.31 17.85
C ALA A 724 16.22 20.17 18.59
N GLN A 725 17.05 20.51 19.58
CA GLN A 725 17.73 19.52 20.43
C GLN A 725 16.75 18.82 21.36
N ALA A 726 15.81 19.56 21.96
CA ALA A 726 14.79 18.99 22.83
C ALA A 726 13.87 18.01 22.07
N LYS A 727 13.42 18.39 20.85
CA LYS A 727 12.64 17.50 19.97
C LYS A 727 13.42 16.23 19.60
N ALA A 728 14.69 16.39 19.22
CA ALA A 728 15.55 15.25 18.89
C ALA A 728 15.84 14.37 20.12
N MET A 729 15.90 14.94 21.31
CA MET A 729 16.07 14.19 22.57
C MET A 729 14.84 13.33 22.87
N VAL A 730 13.65 13.92 22.82
CA VAL A 730 12.38 13.20 22.99
C VAL A 730 12.28 12.04 22.01
N GLU A 731 12.61 12.28 20.74
CA GLU A 731 12.64 11.24 19.70
C GLU A 731 13.68 10.15 20.01
N THR A 732 14.88 10.52 20.47
CA THR A 732 15.92 9.53 20.83
C THR A 732 15.43 8.59 21.93
N ILE A 733 14.83 9.14 22.99
CA ILE A 733 14.33 8.37 24.13
C ILE A 733 13.16 7.47 23.70
N ALA A 734 12.22 8.03 22.93
CA ALA A 734 11.08 7.28 22.42
C ALA A 734 11.49 6.09 21.54
N LEU A 735 12.49 6.29 20.67
CA LEU A 735 13.03 5.24 19.81
C LEU A 735 13.82 4.16 20.56
N VAL A 736 14.37 4.47 21.74
CA VAL A 736 14.96 3.44 22.62
C VAL A 736 13.86 2.54 23.22
N GLY A 737 12.73 3.14 23.59
CA GLY A 737 11.56 2.42 24.10
C GLY A 737 11.72 1.84 25.52
N GLY A 738 10.68 1.16 25.99
CA GLY A 738 10.61 0.50 27.30
C GLY A 738 10.29 1.40 28.50
N ASP A 739 10.10 0.79 29.67
CA ASP A 739 9.58 1.45 30.88
C ASP A 739 10.46 2.59 31.39
N GLU A 740 11.78 2.47 31.24
CA GLU A 740 12.72 3.53 31.64
C GLU A 740 12.63 4.75 30.71
N ALA A 741 12.47 4.53 29.41
CA ALA A 741 12.19 5.61 28.45
C ALA A 741 10.86 6.28 28.76
N LEU A 742 9.81 5.50 29.03
CA LEU A 742 8.48 6.02 29.40
C LEU A 742 8.54 6.90 30.66
N ARG A 743 9.26 6.46 31.70
CA ARG A 743 9.46 7.26 32.92
C ARG A 743 10.17 8.59 32.65
N MET A 744 11.17 8.62 31.77
CA MET A 744 11.84 9.88 31.40
C MET A 744 10.96 10.79 30.56
N LEU A 745 10.22 10.24 29.59
CA LEU A 745 9.28 11.02 28.80
C LEU A 745 8.17 11.62 29.69
N SER A 746 7.70 10.87 30.69
CA SER A 746 6.78 11.35 31.72
C SER A 746 7.36 12.52 32.52
N GLN A 747 8.64 12.44 32.90
CA GLN A 747 9.33 13.54 33.58
C GLN A 747 9.44 14.79 32.69
N TYR A 748 9.78 14.62 31.42
CA TYR A 748 9.89 15.72 30.46
C TYR A 748 8.54 16.38 30.19
N ALA A 749 7.46 15.60 30.09
CA ALA A 749 6.12 16.10 29.84
C ALA A 749 5.68 17.19 30.83
N ARG A 750 6.07 17.06 32.11
CA ARG A 750 5.70 18.01 33.18
C ARG A 750 6.20 19.44 32.96
N ASN A 751 7.32 19.60 32.26
CA ASN A 751 8.00 20.90 32.08
C ASN A 751 8.32 21.20 30.61
N ALA A 752 7.78 20.44 29.67
CA ALA A 752 8.06 20.63 28.25
C ALA A 752 7.35 21.89 27.73
N PRO A 753 8.04 22.77 26.97
CA PRO A 753 7.38 23.89 26.30
C PRO A 753 6.44 23.37 25.20
N GLY A 754 5.36 24.09 24.87
CA GLY A 754 4.29 23.63 23.96
C GLY A 754 4.77 23.01 22.64
N ARG A 755 5.79 23.60 21.98
CA ARG A 755 6.36 23.03 20.74
C ARG A 755 7.03 21.66 20.90
N VAL A 756 7.51 21.34 22.10
CA VAL A 756 8.08 20.03 22.45
C VAL A 756 6.99 19.07 22.92
N GLN A 757 5.92 19.55 23.57
CA GLN A 757 4.77 18.72 23.96
C GLN A 757 4.14 18.03 22.74
N ARG A 758 4.05 18.74 21.60
CA ARG A 758 3.62 18.14 20.33
C ARG A 758 4.48 16.93 19.94
N ARG A 759 5.80 17.04 20.06
CA ARG A 759 6.71 15.94 19.75
C ARG A 759 6.55 14.77 20.71
N LEU A 760 6.23 15.02 21.98
CA LEU A 760 5.90 13.96 22.94
C LEU A 760 4.65 13.20 22.50
N VAL A 761 3.59 13.90 22.07
CA VAL A 761 2.36 13.26 21.56
C VAL A 761 2.64 12.37 20.35
N GLU A 762 3.39 12.88 19.36
CA GLU A 762 3.78 12.11 18.16
C GLU A 762 4.55 10.82 18.48
N MET A 763 5.41 10.88 19.50
CA MET A 763 6.23 9.75 19.94
C MET A 763 5.45 8.70 20.73
N GLY A 764 4.20 8.97 21.13
CA GLY A 764 3.33 7.99 21.78
C GLY A 764 3.05 6.75 20.93
N THR A 765 3.18 6.86 19.60
CA THR A 765 3.06 5.75 18.63
C THR A 765 3.98 4.55 18.91
N TYR A 766 5.10 4.76 19.60
CA TYR A 766 6.07 3.71 19.94
C TYR A 766 5.74 2.96 21.24
N PHE A 767 4.70 3.38 21.97
CA PHE A 767 4.31 2.84 23.28
C PHE A 767 2.87 2.32 23.26
N ASP A 768 2.48 1.60 24.31
CA ASP A 768 1.07 1.26 24.50
C ASP A 768 0.25 2.54 24.73
N PRO A 769 -0.87 2.76 24.00
CA PRO A 769 -1.64 3.99 24.11
C PRO A 769 -2.19 4.27 25.51
N ALA A 770 -2.55 3.23 26.28
CA ALA A 770 -3.10 3.40 27.62
C ALA A 770 -2.00 3.81 28.61
N GLU A 771 -0.88 3.10 28.60
CA GLU A 771 0.27 3.45 29.47
C GLU A 771 0.82 4.85 29.12
N TYR A 772 0.90 5.19 27.84
CA TYR A 772 1.40 6.49 27.41
C TYR A 772 0.45 7.63 27.77
N ALA A 773 -0.86 7.41 27.68
CA ALA A 773 -1.87 8.38 28.10
C ALA A 773 -1.74 8.71 29.59
N ASP A 774 -1.66 7.68 30.43
CA ASP A 774 -1.56 7.80 31.89
C ASP A 774 -0.25 8.48 32.31
N HIS A 775 0.88 8.09 31.71
CA HIS A 775 2.19 8.54 32.15
C HIS A 775 2.66 9.85 31.50
N VAL A 776 2.28 10.14 30.26
CA VAL A 776 2.83 11.26 29.49
C VAL A 776 1.75 12.28 29.15
N ILE A 777 0.68 11.87 28.45
CA ILE A 777 -0.30 12.83 27.90
C ILE A 777 -1.02 13.60 29.00
N THR A 778 -1.35 12.95 30.11
CA THR A 778 -2.01 13.59 31.28
C THR A 778 -1.20 14.77 31.86
N HIS A 779 0.11 14.82 31.62
CA HIS A 779 0.99 15.90 32.07
C HIS A 779 1.16 17.05 31.04
N LEU A 780 0.61 16.93 29.83
CA LEU A 780 0.77 17.91 28.74
C LEU A 780 -0.34 18.98 28.79
N HIS A 781 -0.34 19.81 29.83
CA HIS A 781 -1.42 20.77 30.08
C HIS A 781 -1.67 21.76 28.93
N GLU A 782 -0.61 22.33 28.33
CA GLU A 782 -0.72 23.28 27.21
C GLU A 782 -1.29 22.60 25.95
N PHE A 783 -0.88 21.35 25.69
CA PHE A 783 -1.44 20.56 24.60
C PHE A 783 -2.92 20.22 24.83
N LEU A 784 -3.30 19.81 26.04
CA LEU A 784 -4.68 19.42 26.35
C LEU A 784 -5.68 20.60 26.31
N GLU A 785 -5.20 21.84 26.42
CA GLU A 785 -6.05 23.02 26.22
C GLU A 785 -6.45 23.21 24.75
N ARG A 786 -5.57 22.88 23.81
CA ARG A 786 -5.82 22.98 22.36
C ARG A 786 -5.13 21.83 21.60
N PRO A 787 -5.68 20.60 21.70
CA PRO A 787 -5.01 19.45 21.14
C PRO A 787 -5.08 19.48 19.62
N PHE A 788 -3.92 19.16 19.03
CA PHE A 788 -3.76 18.87 17.62
C PHE A 788 -3.47 17.38 17.49
N ILE A 789 -4.40 16.64 16.91
CA ILE A 789 -4.32 15.18 16.77
C ILE A 789 -4.20 14.85 15.29
N ASN A 790 -3.19 14.09 14.87
CA ASN A 790 -2.91 13.81 13.46
C ASN A 790 -2.81 12.32 13.10
N SER A 791 -2.90 11.44 14.08
CA SER A 791 -2.80 9.99 13.89
C SER A 791 -3.81 9.23 14.75
N ALA A 792 -4.13 8.00 14.33
CA ALA A 792 -5.04 7.13 15.07
C ALA A 792 -4.49 6.75 16.46
N ALA A 793 -3.17 6.62 16.60
CA ALA A 793 -2.52 6.32 17.87
C ALA A 793 -2.61 7.50 18.84
N GLU A 794 -2.36 8.72 18.37
CA GLU A 794 -2.56 9.94 19.17
C GLU A 794 -4.02 10.06 19.61
N LEU A 795 -4.96 9.83 18.68
CA LEU A 795 -6.38 9.86 19.00
C LEU A 795 -6.75 8.80 20.05
N ALA A 796 -6.25 7.58 19.91
CA ALA A 796 -6.49 6.50 20.88
C ALA A 796 -5.97 6.88 22.28
N ALA A 797 -4.76 7.42 22.37
CA ALA A 797 -4.17 7.82 23.65
C ALA A 797 -4.90 9.04 24.25
N CYS A 798 -5.23 10.06 23.46
CA CYS A 798 -5.97 11.23 23.93
C CYS A 798 -7.39 10.90 24.40
N ARG A 799 -8.06 9.90 23.79
CA ARG A 799 -9.40 9.44 24.21
C ARG A 799 -9.43 8.82 25.61
N LEU A 800 -8.28 8.35 26.10
CA LEU A 800 -8.15 7.72 27.41
C LEU A 800 -7.93 8.74 28.53
N VAL A 801 -7.74 10.03 28.20
CA VAL A 801 -7.44 11.08 29.18
C VAL A 801 -8.71 11.80 29.61
N ASP A 802 -9.04 11.74 30.91
CA ASP A 802 -10.21 12.39 31.52
C ASP A 802 -10.24 13.93 31.40
N GLY A 803 -9.13 14.54 30.98
CA GLY A 803 -8.96 15.99 30.85
C GLY A 803 -9.27 16.58 29.46
N LEU A 804 -9.57 15.76 28.45
CA LEU A 804 -9.81 16.23 27.08
C LEU A 804 -11.20 16.88 26.96
N ARG A 805 -11.24 18.22 27.01
CA ARG A 805 -12.51 18.98 26.98
C ARG A 805 -12.92 19.43 25.59
N ASP A 806 -11.95 19.89 24.81
CA ASP A 806 -12.12 20.40 23.45
C ASP A 806 -10.93 19.95 22.59
N ILE A 807 -11.15 19.81 21.29
CA ILE A 807 -10.13 19.50 20.29
C ILE A 807 -10.06 20.69 19.32
N ASP A 808 -8.94 21.41 19.30
CA ASP A 808 -8.80 22.55 18.38
C ASP A 808 -8.66 22.03 16.94
N VAL A 809 -7.84 20.99 16.74
CA VAL A 809 -7.64 20.40 15.42
C VAL A 809 -7.60 18.89 15.49
N LEU A 810 -8.49 18.25 14.73
CA LEU A 810 -8.43 16.83 14.43
C LEU A 810 -8.09 16.64 12.96
N GLN A 811 -6.96 16.02 12.69
CA GLN A 811 -6.54 15.61 11.37
C GLN A 811 -6.62 14.08 11.26
N LEU A 812 -7.58 13.61 10.47
CA LEU A 812 -7.76 12.22 10.13
C LEU A 812 -7.15 11.98 8.76
N ASN A 813 -5.94 11.43 8.74
CA ASN A 813 -5.27 11.03 7.51
C ASN A 813 -5.64 9.57 7.18
N HIS A 814 -6.07 9.32 5.95
CA HIS A 814 -6.43 7.99 5.44
C HIS A 814 -7.59 7.33 6.21
N ALA A 815 -8.60 8.12 6.59
CA ALA A 815 -9.79 7.60 7.24
C ALA A 815 -10.65 6.79 6.26
N ASP A 816 -10.95 5.54 6.62
CA ASP A 816 -11.95 4.72 5.92
C ASP A 816 -13.38 5.03 6.38
N SER A 817 -13.52 5.56 7.60
CA SER A 817 -14.79 6.02 8.19
C SER A 817 -14.58 7.23 9.09
N LEU A 818 -15.64 8.04 9.26
CA LEU A 818 -15.70 9.17 10.19
C LEU A 818 -16.39 8.84 11.51
N ASP A 819 -16.79 7.58 11.75
CA ASP A 819 -17.51 7.16 12.97
C ASP A 819 -16.81 7.60 14.27
N VAL A 820 -15.48 7.61 14.25
CA VAL A 820 -14.68 8.02 15.40
C VAL A 820 -14.98 9.46 15.85
N VAL A 821 -15.46 10.33 14.95
CA VAL A 821 -15.77 11.73 15.23
C VAL A 821 -17.03 11.89 16.09
N ALA A 822 -17.97 10.95 15.98
CA ALA A 822 -19.25 11.03 16.69
C ALA A 822 -19.07 11.02 18.22
N ASP A 823 -18.10 10.24 18.72
CA ASP A 823 -17.87 10.01 20.15
C ASP A 823 -16.87 10.97 20.79
N LEU A 824 -16.34 11.97 20.05
CA LEU A 824 -15.30 12.87 20.55
C LEU A 824 -15.87 14.10 21.25
N PRO A 825 -15.10 14.73 22.16
CA PRO A 825 -15.42 16.08 22.65
C PRO A 825 -15.56 17.09 21.50
N PRO A 826 -16.09 18.30 21.72
CA PRO A 826 -16.19 19.34 20.69
C PRO A 826 -14.85 19.54 19.93
N ILE A 827 -14.93 19.63 18.61
CA ILE A 827 -13.86 19.73 17.63
C ILE A 827 -14.11 21.02 16.86
N ARG A 828 -13.14 21.93 16.89
CA ARG A 828 -13.26 23.21 16.19
C ARG A 828 -12.88 23.09 14.72
N LYS A 829 -11.80 22.36 14.42
CA LYS A 829 -11.29 22.17 13.06
C LYS A 829 -11.12 20.69 12.76
N LEU A 830 -11.74 20.22 11.69
CA LEU A 830 -11.61 18.85 11.19
C LEU A 830 -10.99 18.84 9.80
N TRP A 831 -9.89 18.13 9.66
CA TRP A 831 -9.26 17.82 8.37
C TRP A 831 -9.34 16.32 8.13
N ALA A 832 -10.26 15.89 7.28
CA ALA A 832 -10.43 14.48 6.97
C ALA A 832 -9.97 14.21 5.53
N HIS A 833 -8.95 13.36 5.41
CA HIS A 833 -8.46 12.81 4.15
C HIS A 833 -8.64 11.29 4.15
N GLY A 834 -9.15 10.68 3.09
CA GLY A 834 -9.22 9.21 3.03
C GLY A 834 -10.17 8.63 1.99
N THR A 835 -10.70 7.45 2.32
CA THR A 835 -11.60 6.67 1.46
C THR A 835 -13.04 6.61 1.98
N PHE A 836 -13.33 7.33 3.07
CA PHE A 836 -14.68 7.44 3.63
C PHE A 836 -15.71 7.84 2.59
N THR A 837 -16.90 7.26 2.71
CA THR A 837 -18.03 7.48 1.80
C THR A 837 -19.21 8.14 2.48
N ASP A 838 -19.30 8.07 3.81
CA ASP A 838 -20.45 8.57 4.57
C ASP A 838 -20.07 9.74 5.47
N LEU A 839 -20.87 10.81 5.41
CA LEU A 839 -20.76 12.00 6.26
C LEU A 839 -21.74 12.00 7.43
N THR A 840 -22.65 11.02 7.54
CA THR A 840 -23.56 10.91 8.69
C THR A 840 -22.89 10.98 10.07
N PRO A 841 -21.65 10.51 10.27
CA PRO A 841 -20.97 10.67 11.57
C PRO A 841 -20.70 12.12 11.99
N LEU A 842 -20.78 13.08 11.06
CA LEU A 842 -20.67 14.51 11.37
C LEU A 842 -21.99 15.11 11.86
N SER A 843 -23.07 14.32 11.90
CA SER A 843 -24.37 14.77 12.37
C SER A 843 -24.28 15.22 13.83
N GLY A 844 -24.80 16.42 14.13
CA GLY A 844 -24.78 17.01 15.47
C GLY A 844 -23.46 17.71 15.85
N ARG A 845 -22.45 17.75 14.98
CA ARG A 845 -21.18 18.47 15.21
C ARG A 845 -21.29 19.98 15.00
N HIS A 846 -22.19 20.63 15.74
CA HIS A 846 -22.45 22.08 15.64
C HIS A 846 -21.28 22.96 16.14
N ASP A 847 -20.26 22.34 16.68
CA ASP A 847 -18.99 22.90 17.16
C ASP A 847 -17.98 23.20 16.03
N LEU A 848 -18.13 22.58 14.85
CA LEU A 848 -17.17 22.73 13.75
C LEU A 848 -17.22 24.14 13.14
N GLU A 849 -16.08 24.84 13.18
CA GLU A 849 -15.86 26.12 12.50
C GLU A 849 -15.08 25.97 11.19
N PHE A 850 -14.24 24.94 11.09
CA PHE A 850 -13.40 24.68 9.92
C PHE A 850 -13.50 23.20 9.52
N LEU A 851 -13.83 22.95 8.25
CA LEU A 851 -13.96 21.60 7.72
C LEU A 851 -13.23 21.47 6.39
N THR A 852 -12.25 20.56 6.34
CA THR A 852 -11.64 20.10 5.09
C THR A 852 -12.00 18.64 4.87
N LEU A 853 -12.58 18.35 3.70
CA LEU A 853 -12.89 17.00 3.25
C LEU A 853 -12.14 16.71 1.97
N TRP A 854 -11.27 15.70 2.01
CA TRP A 854 -10.63 15.14 0.82
C TRP A 854 -10.89 13.64 0.75
N ALA A 855 -11.90 13.26 -0.02
CA ALA A 855 -12.26 11.86 -0.21
C ALA A 855 -12.02 11.43 -1.66
N ARG A 856 -11.43 10.24 -1.83
CA ARG A 856 -11.23 9.64 -3.17
C ARG A 856 -12.53 9.10 -3.77
N ASN A 857 -13.48 8.73 -2.90
CA ASN A 857 -14.76 8.12 -3.26
C ASN A 857 -15.89 9.16 -3.32
N ARG A 858 -16.98 8.80 -4.01
CA ARG A 858 -18.21 9.59 -4.03
C ARG A 858 -18.87 9.55 -2.64
N LEU A 859 -19.19 10.71 -2.10
CA LEU A 859 -19.81 10.83 -0.77
C LEU A 859 -21.32 10.68 -0.80
N THR A 860 -21.87 10.09 0.25
CA THR A 860 -23.28 10.10 0.65
C THR A 860 -23.47 10.95 1.91
N GLY A 861 -24.69 11.42 2.17
CA GLY A 861 -24.99 12.19 3.39
C GLY A 861 -24.55 13.67 3.33
N LEU A 862 -24.45 14.28 2.15
CA LEU A 862 -24.08 15.70 1.99
C LEU A 862 -25.06 16.66 2.69
N ASP A 863 -26.29 16.23 2.93
CA ASP A 863 -27.32 16.95 3.69
C ASP A 863 -26.91 17.23 5.14
N VAL A 864 -26.03 16.40 5.71
CA VAL A 864 -25.45 16.61 7.05
C VAL A 864 -24.66 17.92 7.11
N LEU A 865 -23.97 18.29 6.03
CA LEU A 865 -23.21 19.54 5.95
C LEU A 865 -24.12 20.76 6.17
N ALA A 866 -25.39 20.70 5.73
CA ALA A 866 -26.35 21.78 5.91
C ALA A 866 -26.70 22.06 7.39
N GLN A 867 -26.39 21.11 8.29
CA GLN A 867 -26.65 21.21 9.73
C GLN A 867 -25.50 21.87 10.50
N LEU A 868 -24.32 22.04 9.88
CA LEU A 868 -23.11 22.60 10.50
C LEU A 868 -23.13 24.13 10.50
N LYS A 869 -24.08 24.73 11.24
CA LYS A 869 -24.36 26.17 11.20
C LYS A 869 -23.23 27.08 11.70
N SER A 870 -22.30 26.56 12.48
CA SER A 870 -21.13 27.30 12.99
C SER A 870 -19.96 27.35 12.00
N LEU A 871 -20.09 26.71 10.85
CA LEU A 871 -19.01 26.57 9.88
C LEU A 871 -18.68 27.91 9.22
N LYS A 872 -17.41 28.31 9.33
CA LYS A 872 -16.84 29.54 8.74
C LYS A 872 -15.99 29.23 7.51
N HIS A 873 -15.33 28.07 7.49
CA HIS A 873 -14.47 27.66 6.39
C HIS A 873 -14.83 26.24 5.96
N LEU A 874 -15.11 26.07 4.67
CA LEU A 874 -15.40 24.78 4.05
C LEU A 874 -14.52 24.56 2.82
N LEU A 875 -13.67 23.55 2.88
CA LEU A 875 -12.85 23.10 1.76
C LEU A 875 -13.22 21.67 1.41
N ILE A 876 -13.67 21.45 0.18
CA ILE A 876 -14.07 20.14 -0.32
C ILE A 876 -13.26 19.82 -1.57
N GLU A 877 -12.55 18.70 -1.56
CA GLU A 877 -11.85 18.12 -2.70
C GLU A 877 -12.35 16.69 -2.93
N LEU A 878 -13.24 16.53 -3.91
CA LEU A 878 -13.95 15.26 -4.15
C LEU A 878 -14.01 14.93 -5.63
N ASN A 879 -14.00 13.65 -5.96
CA ASN A 879 -14.32 13.23 -7.32
C ASN A 879 -15.85 13.15 -7.50
N GLY A 880 -16.40 14.05 -8.33
CA GLY A 880 -17.80 13.97 -8.79
C GLY A 880 -18.82 14.48 -7.78
N LEU A 881 -18.63 15.70 -7.27
CA LEU A 881 -19.66 16.37 -6.47
C LEU A 881 -20.88 16.68 -7.38
N ALA A 882 -22.04 16.12 -7.03
CA ALA A 882 -23.23 16.17 -7.89
C ALA A 882 -24.02 17.48 -7.79
N ASP A 883 -24.14 18.03 -6.59
CA ASP A 883 -24.80 19.30 -6.30
C ASP A 883 -24.19 19.96 -5.05
N ILE A 884 -24.58 21.22 -4.82
CA ILE A 884 -24.10 22.04 -3.71
C ILE A 884 -25.26 22.65 -2.90
N GLU A 885 -26.45 22.01 -2.90
CA GLU A 885 -27.65 22.58 -2.27
C GLU A 885 -27.46 22.80 -0.75
N PHE A 886 -26.66 21.95 -0.10
CA PHE A 886 -26.30 22.08 1.32
C PHE A 886 -25.68 23.43 1.68
N VAL A 887 -25.02 24.10 0.72
CA VAL A 887 -24.35 25.39 0.92
C VAL A 887 -25.36 26.51 1.22
N ARG A 888 -26.59 26.42 0.71
CA ARG A 888 -27.65 27.42 0.93
C ARG A 888 -27.91 27.68 2.42
N GLN A 889 -27.67 26.66 3.24
CA GLN A 889 -27.96 26.65 4.66
C GLN A 889 -26.78 27.13 5.52
N LEU A 890 -25.62 27.41 4.92
CA LEU A 890 -24.36 27.76 5.59
C LEU A 890 -24.05 29.26 5.50
N THR A 891 -25.01 30.09 5.90
CA THR A 891 -24.95 31.57 5.77
C THR A 891 -23.81 32.23 6.57
N GLY A 892 -23.20 31.51 7.51
CA GLY A 892 -22.03 31.96 8.28
C GLY A 892 -20.68 31.73 7.59
N LEU A 893 -20.66 31.10 6.40
CA LEU A 893 -19.42 30.83 5.66
C LEU A 893 -18.70 32.12 5.27
N VAL A 894 -17.41 32.16 5.60
CA VAL A 894 -16.44 33.20 5.23
C VAL A 894 -15.59 32.72 4.05
N GLU A 895 -15.25 31.43 4.00
CA GLU A 895 -14.47 30.83 2.91
C GLU A 895 -15.09 29.53 2.42
N LEU A 896 -15.24 29.42 1.11
CA LEU A 896 -15.71 28.22 0.42
C LEU A 896 -14.75 27.86 -0.71
N ARG A 897 -14.21 26.64 -0.65
CA ARG A 897 -13.44 26.03 -1.74
C ARG A 897 -14.07 24.71 -2.15
N LEU A 898 -14.37 24.58 -3.44
CA LEU A 898 -14.93 23.37 -4.01
C LEU A 898 -14.08 22.93 -5.20
N ASP A 899 -13.59 21.69 -5.15
CA ASP A 899 -12.95 20.98 -6.26
C ASP A 899 -13.76 19.72 -6.64
N GLY A 900 -13.61 19.32 -7.90
CA GLY A 900 -14.29 18.21 -8.56
C GLY A 900 -15.81 18.40 -8.70
N ILE A 901 -16.22 19.65 -8.83
CA ILE A 901 -17.59 20.11 -9.14
C ILE A 901 -17.94 20.00 -10.64
N ASP A 902 -17.34 19.02 -11.32
CA ASP A 902 -17.54 18.79 -12.75
C ASP A 902 -19.00 18.43 -13.11
N GLU A 903 -19.73 17.83 -12.16
CA GLU A 903 -21.11 17.39 -12.31
C GLU A 903 -22.14 18.41 -11.80
N VAL A 904 -21.71 19.41 -11.01
CA VAL A 904 -22.61 20.44 -10.44
C VAL A 904 -23.22 21.27 -11.55
N ARG A 905 -24.56 21.29 -11.61
CA ARG A 905 -25.32 22.05 -12.63
C ARG A 905 -25.94 23.34 -12.11
N ASP A 906 -26.34 23.35 -10.85
CA ASP A 906 -26.96 24.51 -10.22
C ASP A 906 -26.00 25.15 -9.21
N PHE A 907 -25.66 26.41 -9.46
CA PHE A 907 -24.81 27.22 -8.60
C PHE A 907 -25.62 28.24 -7.78
N GLY A 908 -26.93 28.32 -7.97
CA GLY A 908 -27.85 29.19 -7.24
C GLY A 908 -27.75 29.15 -5.70
N PRO A 909 -27.35 28.03 -5.05
CA PRO A 909 -27.11 28.00 -3.61
C PRO A 909 -26.09 29.02 -3.10
N LEU A 910 -25.14 29.45 -3.95
CA LEU A 910 -24.11 30.44 -3.58
C LEU A 910 -24.70 31.81 -3.24
N ALA A 911 -25.87 32.16 -3.81
CA ALA A 911 -26.50 33.46 -3.61
C ALA A 911 -26.99 33.69 -2.17
N ALA A 912 -27.05 32.64 -1.33
CA ALA A 912 -27.46 32.73 0.07
C ALA A 912 -26.29 33.04 1.03
N LEU A 913 -25.06 33.19 0.52
CA LEU A 913 -23.85 33.31 1.34
C LEU A 913 -23.43 34.76 1.57
N ASP A 914 -24.20 35.50 2.36
CA ASP A 914 -24.03 36.95 2.57
C ASP A 914 -22.70 37.36 3.25
N ASN A 915 -22.02 36.41 3.91
CA ASN A 915 -20.75 36.63 4.63
C ASN A 915 -19.52 36.09 3.88
N LEU A 916 -19.69 35.53 2.68
CA LEU A 916 -18.60 34.88 1.96
C LEU A 916 -17.58 35.91 1.48
N VAL A 917 -16.36 35.80 1.98
CA VAL A 917 -15.23 36.68 1.65
C VAL A 917 -14.37 36.05 0.55
N THR A 918 -14.20 34.73 0.59
CA THR A 918 -13.35 33.97 -0.32
C THR A 918 -14.11 32.83 -0.98
N LEU A 919 -14.12 32.81 -2.31
CA LEU A 919 -14.70 31.74 -3.12
C LEU A 919 -13.64 31.17 -4.06
N SER A 920 -13.44 29.85 -4.01
CA SER A 920 -12.59 29.13 -4.95
C SER A 920 -13.34 27.96 -5.57
N LEU A 921 -13.49 27.98 -6.89
CA LEU A 921 -14.16 26.91 -7.64
C LEU A 921 -13.20 26.31 -8.67
N GLU A 922 -12.99 25.00 -8.59
CA GLU A 922 -12.18 24.24 -9.55
C GLU A 922 -13.05 23.40 -10.48
N LYS A 923 -12.80 23.56 -11.78
CA LYS A 923 -13.51 22.96 -12.91
C LYS A 923 -15.04 23.13 -12.87
N PRO A 924 -15.59 24.34 -12.68
CA PRO A 924 -17.04 24.58 -12.74
C PRO A 924 -17.60 24.47 -14.18
N LYS A 925 -17.66 23.26 -14.75
CA LYS A 925 -17.97 23.02 -16.17
C LYS A 925 -19.35 23.55 -16.61
N ALA A 926 -20.37 23.41 -15.76
CA ALA A 926 -21.74 23.81 -16.08
C ALA A 926 -22.09 25.25 -15.64
N MET A 927 -21.15 25.99 -15.03
CA MET A 927 -21.39 27.38 -14.63
C MET A 927 -21.41 28.28 -15.85
N THR A 928 -22.62 28.53 -16.38
CA THR A 928 -22.84 29.30 -17.62
C THR A 928 -23.20 30.77 -17.37
N SER A 929 -23.25 31.22 -16.12
CA SER A 929 -23.71 32.57 -15.78
C SER A 929 -23.12 33.02 -14.42
N TRP A 930 -22.93 34.33 -14.21
CA TRP A 930 -22.40 34.90 -12.96
C TRP A 930 -23.50 35.28 -11.96
N GLU A 931 -24.76 35.20 -12.38
CA GLU A 931 -25.96 35.48 -11.58
C GLU A 931 -25.94 34.85 -10.17
N PRO A 932 -25.43 33.62 -9.96
CA PRO A 932 -25.35 33.06 -8.61
C PRO A 932 -24.49 33.85 -7.62
N LEU A 933 -23.59 34.71 -8.10
CA LEU A 933 -22.74 35.55 -7.26
C LEU A 933 -23.28 36.98 -7.08
N ARG A 934 -24.46 37.29 -7.63
CA ARG A 934 -24.99 38.66 -7.64
C ARG A 934 -25.13 39.26 -6.25
N ASP A 935 -25.65 38.48 -5.32
CA ASP A 935 -26.02 38.95 -3.98
C ASP A 935 -24.90 38.71 -2.94
N VAL A 936 -23.77 38.12 -3.37
CA VAL A 936 -22.59 37.82 -2.52
C VAL A 936 -21.70 39.06 -2.40
N VAL A 937 -22.25 40.14 -1.83
CA VAL A 937 -21.63 41.47 -1.80
C VAL A 937 -20.36 41.55 -0.94
N SER A 938 -20.18 40.61 0.00
CA SER A 938 -18.97 40.49 0.84
C SER A 938 -17.77 39.90 0.11
N LEU A 939 -17.96 39.35 -1.09
CA LEU A 939 -16.91 38.63 -1.81
C LEU A 939 -15.78 39.58 -2.19
N SER A 940 -14.58 39.27 -1.69
CA SER A 940 -13.37 40.05 -1.95
C SER A 940 -12.29 39.24 -2.66
N HIS A 941 -12.34 37.91 -2.56
CA HIS A 941 -11.39 36.99 -3.18
C HIS A 941 -12.15 35.99 -4.04
N LEU A 942 -11.87 35.98 -5.34
CA LEU A 942 -12.46 35.02 -6.27
C LEU A 942 -11.36 34.28 -7.02
N LYS A 943 -11.36 32.95 -6.90
CA LYS A 943 -10.48 32.04 -7.63
C LYS A 943 -11.30 31.08 -8.47
N ILE A 944 -11.03 31.04 -9.77
CA ILE A 944 -11.63 30.06 -10.68
C ILE A 944 -10.51 29.33 -11.42
N ILE A 945 -10.47 28.02 -11.26
CA ILE A 945 -9.55 27.14 -12.00
C ILE A 945 -10.39 26.38 -13.02
N GLY A 946 -10.29 26.68 -14.31
CA GLY A 946 -11.10 25.97 -15.29
C GLY A 946 -11.11 26.60 -16.68
N ARG A 947 -11.57 25.80 -17.65
CA ARG A 947 -11.59 26.18 -19.07
C ARG A 947 -12.87 26.90 -19.53
N HIS A 948 -13.89 26.97 -18.67
CA HIS A 948 -15.22 27.49 -19.02
C HIS A 948 -15.43 28.90 -18.47
N VAL A 949 -16.27 29.68 -19.17
CA VAL A 949 -16.70 31.01 -18.75
C VAL A 949 -18.21 31.05 -18.68
N PRO A 950 -18.74 31.69 -17.64
CA PRO A 950 -20.07 32.24 -17.68
C PRO A 950 -20.31 33.19 -18.87
N ARG A 951 -21.54 33.18 -19.41
CA ARG A 951 -22.05 34.19 -20.34
C ARG A 951 -21.82 35.59 -19.73
N GLY A 952 -21.46 36.56 -20.57
CA GLY A 952 -21.13 37.93 -20.14
C GLY A 952 -19.67 38.16 -19.72
N GLY A 953 -18.88 37.09 -19.52
CA GLY A 953 -17.43 37.16 -19.30
C GLY A 953 -17.03 38.05 -18.12
N LEU A 954 -15.80 38.59 -18.14
CA LEU A 954 -15.32 39.48 -17.07
C LEU A 954 -16.12 40.79 -16.93
N ALA A 955 -16.75 41.27 -18.00
CA ALA A 955 -17.49 42.55 -17.98
C ALA A 955 -18.75 42.49 -17.13
N GLN A 956 -19.47 41.37 -17.15
CA GLN A 956 -20.60 41.16 -16.27
C GLN A 956 -20.14 41.03 -14.81
N LEU A 957 -19.07 40.26 -14.57
CA LEU A 957 -18.50 40.09 -13.24
C LEU A 957 -18.05 41.42 -12.62
N GLY A 958 -17.34 42.26 -13.37
CA GLY A 958 -16.88 43.57 -12.91
C GLY A 958 -18.00 44.55 -12.59
N LYS A 959 -19.15 44.46 -13.27
CA LYS A 959 -20.34 45.25 -12.94
C LYS A 959 -21.03 44.77 -11.67
N MET A 960 -20.97 43.46 -11.39
CA MET A 960 -21.64 42.85 -10.25
C MET A 960 -20.80 42.95 -8.97
N LEU A 961 -19.48 42.74 -9.08
CA LEU A 961 -18.55 42.69 -7.95
C LEU A 961 -17.34 43.63 -8.18
N PRO A 962 -17.56 44.95 -8.30
CA PRO A 962 -16.48 45.92 -8.51
C PRO A 962 -15.52 46.03 -7.31
N HIS A 963 -15.93 45.56 -6.14
CA HIS A 963 -15.17 45.62 -4.89
C HIS A 963 -14.17 44.48 -4.67
N LEU A 964 -14.02 43.55 -5.64
CA LEU A 964 -13.05 42.46 -5.54
C LEU A 964 -11.62 42.99 -5.36
N ARG A 965 -10.90 42.40 -4.40
CA ARG A 965 -9.50 42.72 -4.11
C ARG A 965 -8.54 41.71 -4.71
N GLN A 966 -8.93 40.44 -4.77
CA GLN A 966 -8.10 39.39 -5.35
C GLN A 966 -8.88 38.59 -6.39
N LEU A 967 -8.25 38.43 -7.55
CA LEU A 967 -8.83 37.73 -8.69
C LEU A 967 -7.79 36.76 -9.25
N SER A 968 -8.10 35.47 -9.19
CA SER A 968 -7.24 34.40 -9.70
C SER A 968 -7.99 33.56 -10.72
N PHE A 969 -7.40 33.45 -11.90
CA PHE A 969 -7.97 32.77 -13.05
C PHE A 969 -6.91 31.85 -13.67
N THR A 970 -7.12 30.54 -13.54
CA THR A 970 -6.19 29.53 -14.06
C THR A 970 -6.86 28.67 -15.14
N HIS A 971 -6.12 28.32 -16.18
CA HIS A 971 -6.62 27.61 -17.37
C HIS A 971 -7.63 28.40 -18.22
N THR A 972 -7.45 29.72 -18.27
CA THR A 972 -8.38 30.66 -18.91
C THR A 972 -8.12 30.86 -20.40
N ARG A 973 -8.20 29.78 -21.19
CA ARG A 973 -8.10 29.85 -22.67
C ARG A 973 -9.15 30.76 -23.33
N TRP A 974 -10.20 31.08 -22.61
CA TRP A 974 -11.28 31.95 -23.01
C TRP A 974 -10.97 33.45 -22.82
N LEU A 975 -9.99 33.77 -21.97
CA LEU A 975 -9.68 35.14 -21.60
C LEU A 975 -8.69 35.73 -22.61
N SER A 976 -9.23 36.38 -23.64
CA SER A 976 -8.42 37.08 -24.66
C SER A 976 -8.49 38.61 -24.53
N ASP A 977 -9.53 39.12 -23.88
CA ASP A 977 -9.75 40.55 -23.64
C ASP A 977 -9.66 40.86 -22.14
N LEU A 978 -8.76 41.79 -21.79
CA LEU A 978 -8.53 42.27 -20.44
C LEU A 978 -9.18 43.64 -20.17
N GLU A 979 -9.77 44.31 -21.18
CA GLU A 979 -10.42 45.63 -21.00
C GLU A 979 -11.44 45.63 -19.84
N PRO A 980 -12.24 44.58 -19.62
CA PRO A 980 -13.17 44.53 -18.51
C PRO A 980 -12.52 44.52 -17.11
N LEU A 981 -11.21 44.23 -17.00
CA LEU A 981 -10.52 44.30 -15.70
C LEU A 981 -10.51 45.71 -15.12
N ALA A 982 -10.63 46.74 -15.97
CA ALA A 982 -10.73 48.13 -15.55
C ALA A 982 -11.91 48.42 -14.61
N LEU A 983 -12.90 47.52 -14.54
CA LEU A 983 -14.05 47.64 -13.64
C LEU A 983 -13.74 47.25 -12.19
N PHE A 984 -12.59 46.63 -11.92
CA PHE A 984 -12.16 46.21 -10.57
C PHE A 984 -11.17 47.23 -9.98
N GLU A 985 -11.66 48.42 -9.62
CA GLU A 985 -10.81 49.55 -9.21
C GLU A 985 -9.96 49.26 -7.95
N HIS A 986 -10.39 48.34 -7.10
CA HIS A 986 -9.75 47.99 -5.82
C HIS A 986 -8.90 46.71 -5.87
N LEU A 987 -8.57 46.22 -7.06
CA LEU A 987 -7.85 44.97 -7.22
C LEU A 987 -6.38 45.11 -6.78
N THR A 988 -5.98 44.37 -5.75
CA THR A 988 -4.62 44.34 -5.20
C THR A 988 -3.81 43.11 -5.65
N PHE A 989 -4.49 42.00 -5.97
CA PHE A 989 -3.87 40.77 -6.47
C PHE A 989 -4.55 40.30 -7.75
N LEU A 990 -3.75 40.04 -8.78
CA LEU A 990 -4.20 39.45 -10.04
C LEU A 990 -3.30 38.29 -10.44
N GLN A 991 -3.90 37.11 -10.64
CA GLN A 991 -3.22 35.95 -11.19
C GLN A 991 -3.94 35.48 -12.45
N LEU A 992 -3.23 35.44 -13.57
CA LEU A 992 -3.72 34.94 -14.85
C LEU A 992 -2.77 33.85 -15.38
N SER A 993 -3.27 32.62 -15.46
CA SER A 993 -2.51 31.47 -15.95
C SER A 993 -3.16 30.81 -17.16
N TYR A 994 -2.35 30.55 -18.19
CA TYR A 994 -2.76 29.95 -19.47
C TYR A 994 -3.81 30.75 -20.25
N ALA A 995 -3.81 32.07 -20.13
CA ALA A 995 -4.65 32.95 -20.93
C ALA A 995 -3.98 33.28 -22.28
N PRO A 996 -4.70 33.31 -23.41
CA PRO A 996 -4.17 33.70 -24.72
C PRO A 996 -4.04 35.22 -24.88
N VAL A 997 -3.64 35.92 -23.82
CA VAL A 997 -3.49 37.37 -23.83
C VAL A 997 -2.16 37.76 -24.46
N THR A 998 -2.21 38.70 -25.39
CA THR A 998 -1.03 39.25 -26.08
C THR A 998 -0.64 40.64 -25.60
N THR A 999 -1.54 41.35 -24.90
CA THR A 999 -1.30 42.70 -24.37
C THR A 999 -1.90 42.86 -22.97
N ILE A 1000 -1.19 43.59 -22.11
CA ILE A 1000 -1.63 43.92 -20.75
C ILE A 1000 -1.96 45.40 -20.56
N GLU A 1001 -2.11 46.18 -21.64
CA GLU A 1001 -2.47 47.63 -21.58
C GLU A 1001 -3.65 47.93 -20.65
N PRO A 1002 -4.74 47.13 -20.62
CA PRO A 1002 -5.86 47.38 -19.72
C PRO A 1002 -5.52 47.39 -18.24
N LEU A 1003 -4.43 46.73 -17.83
CA LEU A 1003 -4.00 46.71 -16.43
C LEU A 1003 -3.59 48.08 -15.91
N ARG A 1004 -3.26 49.04 -16.80
CA ARG A 1004 -2.84 50.42 -16.46
C ARG A 1004 -3.82 51.14 -15.53
N ARG A 1005 -5.10 50.77 -15.57
CA ARG A 1005 -6.16 51.38 -14.75
C ARG A 1005 -6.23 50.82 -13.33
N LEU A 1006 -5.52 49.72 -13.03
CA LEU A 1006 -5.52 49.05 -11.72
C LEU A 1006 -4.49 49.67 -10.78
N THR A 1007 -4.70 50.91 -10.34
CA THR A 1007 -3.72 51.66 -9.56
C THR A 1007 -3.40 51.05 -8.19
N ASP A 1008 -4.31 50.25 -7.64
CA ASP A 1008 -4.16 49.57 -6.35
C ASP A 1008 -3.43 48.21 -6.45
N LEU A 1009 -3.06 47.76 -7.65
CA LEU A 1009 -2.46 46.45 -7.88
C LEU A 1009 -1.07 46.35 -7.21
N GLN A 1010 -0.92 45.39 -6.29
CA GLN A 1010 0.30 45.13 -5.53
C GLN A 1010 1.03 43.88 -6.02
N VAL A 1011 0.29 42.83 -6.39
CA VAL A 1011 0.84 41.55 -6.82
C VAL A 1011 0.25 41.13 -8.15
N LEU A 1012 1.12 40.77 -9.09
CA LEU A 1012 0.75 40.32 -10.42
C LEU A 1012 1.48 39.00 -10.76
N ASP A 1013 0.75 37.91 -10.92
CA ASP A 1013 1.27 36.62 -11.42
C ASP A 1013 0.77 36.36 -12.84
N LEU A 1014 1.68 36.43 -13.80
CA LEU A 1014 1.39 36.20 -15.21
C LEU A 1014 2.11 34.95 -15.70
N ASN A 1015 1.31 33.92 -15.98
CA ASN A 1015 1.75 32.70 -16.63
C ASN A 1015 1.09 32.58 -18.01
N CYS A 1016 1.42 33.50 -18.91
CA CYS A 1016 0.87 33.59 -20.27
C CYS A 1016 2.01 33.53 -21.31
N HIS A 1017 1.80 32.79 -22.40
CA HIS A 1017 2.88 32.41 -23.33
C HIS A 1017 3.28 33.47 -24.38
N LYS A 1018 2.63 34.64 -24.43
CA LYS A 1018 2.75 35.59 -25.58
C LYS A 1018 2.74 37.08 -25.21
N ILE A 1019 3.13 37.45 -23.99
CA ILE A 1019 3.19 38.87 -23.59
C ILE A 1019 4.58 39.41 -23.97
N ASP A 1020 4.64 40.22 -25.03
CA ASP A 1020 5.91 40.79 -25.55
C ASP A 1020 6.24 42.17 -24.97
N ASP A 1021 5.25 42.90 -24.45
CA ASP A 1021 5.42 44.24 -23.88
C ASP A 1021 4.91 44.31 -22.43
N LEU A 1022 5.78 44.79 -21.53
CA LEU A 1022 5.49 45.00 -20.12
C LEU A 1022 5.52 46.48 -19.71
N ALA A 1023 5.57 47.43 -20.67
CA ALA A 1023 5.71 48.86 -20.41
C ALA A 1023 4.66 49.39 -19.43
N VAL A 1024 3.46 48.82 -19.50
CA VAL A 1024 2.29 49.09 -18.66
C VAL A 1024 2.59 48.97 -17.17
N LEU A 1025 3.46 48.04 -16.77
CA LEU A 1025 3.77 47.80 -15.35
C LEU A 1025 4.44 49.01 -14.69
N SER A 1026 5.10 49.87 -15.48
CA SER A 1026 5.71 51.12 -14.99
C SER A 1026 4.69 52.16 -14.54
N ALA A 1027 3.45 52.06 -15.04
CA ALA A 1027 2.36 52.98 -14.72
C ALA A 1027 1.57 52.57 -13.46
N LEU A 1028 1.95 51.48 -12.80
CA LEU A 1028 1.28 50.95 -11.60
C LEU A 1028 2.03 51.40 -10.32
N PRO A 1029 1.52 52.39 -9.58
CA PRO A 1029 2.25 53.04 -8.50
C PRO A 1029 2.45 52.16 -7.26
N ASN A 1030 1.59 51.16 -7.04
CA ASN A 1030 1.58 50.32 -5.85
C ASN A 1030 2.14 48.90 -6.07
N LEU A 1031 2.68 48.61 -7.26
CA LEU A 1031 3.11 47.27 -7.65
C LEU A 1031 4.36 46.85 -6.86
N MET A 1032 4.23 45.83 -6.02
CA MET A 1032 5.31 45.31 -5.15
C MET A 1032 5.94 44.03 -5.69
N THR A 1033 5.14 43.13 -6.27
CA THR A 1033 5.63 41.80 -6.68
C THR A 1033 5.10 41.40 -8.05
N VAL A 1034 6.00 40.93 -8.92
CA VAL A 1034 5.64 40.40 -10.24
C VAL A 1034 6.24 39.00 -10.40
N TYR A 1035 5.40 38.02 -10.74
CA TYR A 1035 5.82 36.67 -11.09
C TYR A 1035 5.71 36.47 -12.61
N ILE A 1036 6.81 36.04 -13.22
CA ILE A 1036 6.89 35.66 -14.63
C ILE A 1036 7.42 34.22 -14.65
N ARG A 1037 6.59 33.26 -15.07
CA ARG A 1037 6.91 31.82 -14.98
C ARG A 1037 7.47 31.22 -16.28
N GLU A 1038 7.27 31.88 -17.42
CA GLU A 1038 7.72 31.44 -18.75
C GLU A 1038 8.79 32.39 -19.33
N PRO A 1039 9.74 31.90 -20.15
CA PRO A 1039 10.76 32.73 -20.77
C PRO A 1039 10.15 33.61 -21.86
N VAL A 1040 10.08 34.92 -21.62
CA VAL A 1040 9.61 35.88 -22.61
C VAL A 1040 10.74 36.18 -23.62
N ALA A 1041 10.53 35.84 -24.89
CA ALA A 1041 11.56 35.88 -25.93
C ALA A 1041 12.01 37.31 -26.31
N HIS A 1042 11.10 38.29 -26.20
CA HIS A 1042 11.28 39.66 -26.70
C HIS A 1042 10.89 40.72 -25.66
N LEU A 1043 11.50 40.69 -24.47
CA LEU A 1043 11.28 41.77 -23.50
C LEU A 1043 12.03 43.03 -23.95
N SER A 1044 11.28 44.05 -24.38
CA SER A 1044 11.78 45.43 -24.40
C SER A 1044 12.14 45.85 -22.96
N PRO A 1045 13.27 46.53 -22.72
CA PRO A 1045 13.68 46.91 -21.37
C PRO A 1045 12.71 47.95 -20.80
N VAL A 1046 11.83 47.52 -19.90
CA VAL A 1046 10.87 48.39 -19.22
C VAL A 1046 11.42 48.75 -17.85
N VAL A 1047 11.50 50.06 -17.60
CA VAL A 1047 11.77 50.62 -16.27
C VAL A 1047 10.49 50.50 -15.46
N ILE A 1048 10.39 49.50 -14.57
CA ILE A 1048 9.32 49.50 -13.56
C ILE A 1048 9.62 50.68 -12.62
N GLY A 1049 8.77 51.71 -12.64
CA GLY A 1049 9.04 53.03 -12.06
C GLY A 1049 9.07 53.10 -10.52
N THR A 1050 8.93 51.98 -9.83
CA THR A 1050 8.80 51.91 -8.37
C THR A 1050 10.03 51.25 -7.74
N LYS A 1051 10.74 52.00 -6.88
CA LYS A 1051 12.05 51.63 -6.29
C LYS A 1051 12.07 50.32 -5.46
N ASP A 1052 10.92 49.70 -5.17
CA ASP A 1052 10.80 48.56 -4.27
C ASP A 1052 10.12 47.31 -4.89
N THR A 1053 9.86 47.28 -6.20
CA THR A 1053 9.22 46.12 -6.84
C THR A 1053 10.18 44.93 -6.94
N THR A 1054 9.73 43.75 -6.51
CA THR A 1054 10.46 42.47 -6.64
C THR A 1054 9.92 41.69 -7.83
N VAL A 1055 10.80 41.28 -8.73
CA VAL A 1055 10.44 40.50 -9.92
C VAL A 1055 11.03 39.11 -9.82
N HIS A 1056 10.15 38.11 -9.86
CA HIS A 1056 10.48 36.70 -9.88
C HIS A 1056 10.49 36.20 -11.32
N VAL A 1057 11.66 35.74 -11.77
CA VAL A 1057 11.89 35.25 -13.15
C VAL A 1057 12.32 33.79 -13.15
N PRO A 1058 12.09 33.04 -14.26
CA PRO A 1058 12.22 31.59 -14.26
C PRO A 1058 13.68 31.12 -14.37
N ASP A 1059 14.60 31.96 -14.86
CA ASP A 1059 16.01 31.58 -14.99
C ASP A 1059 16.99 32.76 -14.84
N ALA A 1060 18.26 32.40 -14.66
CA ALA A 1060 19.36 33.35 -14.52
C ALA A 1060 19.68 34.11 -15.82
N ARG A 1061 19.31 33.61 -17.01
CA ARG A 1061 19.55 34.30 -18.30
C ARG A 1061 18.62 35.50 -18.43
N THR A 1062 17.35 35.31 -18.09
CA THR A 1062 16.30 36.33 -18.03
C THR A 1062 16.65 37.38 -16.98
N ALA A 1063 17.10 36.95 -15.79
CA ALA A 1063 17.58 37.87 -14.76
C ALA A 1063 18.79 38.70 -15.20
N ARG A 1064 19.75 38.13 -15.92
CA ARG A 1064 20.92 38.87 -16.45
C ARG A 1064 20.51 39.91 -17.48
N ARG A 1065 19.57 39.60 -18.37
CA ARG A 1065 19.03 40.57 -19.36
C ARG A 1065 18.41 41.79 -18.67
N TRP A 1066 17.65 41.58 -17.60
CA TRP A 1066 17.04 42.67 -16.82
C TRP A 1066 18.05 43.50 -16.03
N ARG A 1067 19.12 42.89 -15.49
CA ARG A 1067 20.17 43.60 -14.72
C ARG A 1067 21.06 44.52 -15.54
N GLN A 1068 21.06 44.43 -16.87
CA GLN A 1068 21.90 45.23 -17.76
C GLN A 1068 21.30 46.60 -18.12
N VAL A 1069 20.10 46.93 -17.63
CA VAL A 1069 19.38 48.18 -17.96
C VAL A 1069 19.65 49.25 -16.90
N PRO A 1070 20.12 50.46 -17.26
CA PRO A 1070 20.45 51.51 -16.28
C PRO A 1070 19.21 52.35 -15.91
N GLY A 1071 18.87 52.39 -14.62
CA GLY A 1071 17.81 53.22 -14.03
C GLY A 1071 17.03 52.50 -12.93
N GLN A 1072 17.13 53.01 -11.70
CA GLN A 1072 16.49 52.59 -10.42
C GLN A 1072 15.92 51.15 -10.35
N ALA A 1073 16.66 50.30 -9.63
CA ALA A 1073 16.64 48.84 -9.69
C ALA A 1073 15.47 48.17 -8.94
N ALA A 1074 14.56 47.53 -9.70
CA ALA A 1074 13.72 46.46 -9.18
C ALA A 1074 14.59 45.28 -8.66
N ARG A 1075 14.19 44.65 -7.54
CA ARG A 1075 14.91 43.49 -6.98
C ARG A 1075 14.57 42.23 -7.77
N ILE A 1076 15.50 41.75 -8.59
CA ILE A 1076 15.29 40.53 -9.39
C ILE A 1076 15.71 39.30 -8.59
N ARG A 1077 14.74 38.42 -8.29
CA ARG A 1077 14.96 37.11 -7.69
C ARG A 1077 14.77 36.04 -8.75
N VAL A 1078 15.76 35.17 -8.91
CA VAL A 1078 15.63 33.97 -9.75
C VAL A 1078 14.93 32.93 -8.90
N GLY A 1079 13.76 32.47 -9.33
CA GLY A 1079 13.10 31.32 -8.71
C GLY A 1079 13.96 30.08 -8.94
N GLY A 1080 14.43 29.44 -7.86
CA GLY A 1080 15.02 28.11 -7.96
C GLY A 1080 13.91 27.12 -8.30
N ARG A 1081 13.97 26.55 -9.51
CA ARG A 1081 13.24 25.31 -9.84
C ARG A 1081 13.96 24.13 -9.22
#